data_AF-A0A1G1VNC4-F1
#
_entry.id   AF-A0A1G1VNC4-F1
#
_cell.length_a   1.000
_cell.length_b   1.000
_cell.length_c   1.000
_cell.angle_alpha   90.00
_cell.angle_beta   90.00
_cell.angle_gamma   90.00
#
_symmetry.space_group_name_H-M   'P 1'
#
loop_
_entity.id
_entity.type
_entity.pdbx_description
1 polymer ?
#
loop_
_entity_poly.entity_id
_entity_poly.type
_entity_poly.pdbx_seq_one_letter_code
_entity_poly.pdbx_strand_id
1 'polypeptide(L)'
;MLKDAIFLLFRYLDFYPLFIPLGVIGIWRWSVWLTKKIVGSFYQPLPPGYKASVSVVTPVYNENPQTFFRALTSWAKNQPQQIIAVIDYTDSACIKVFKAFAQGKLFAKLVITKIPGKREALADGIKLAKGEIVALVDSDTIWNHGTLSHGIAPFKDKRIAGVATKQSLEKPSTLAQKLFSIRLELRYWDDFPFLAKSGHQIVCLSGRTAFYRKSVILPFLPDLVNEKFMGAKVISGDDKRLTYLVEAAGWKTTYQSTAQVMTIGETNLSTFIKQQIRWTRNSWRNDLRALYQGWVFKYPVFAFYLIDRTIQPFTLLISPIYFVISLYFRLWIPVFTILIWWLITRSIKMYPHLKKYPGDILLVPVYIIFNFVSAYIRIYTLFSLNTQGWITRWHKSRLAQLATLQSTIHHTATVAIILFVAGGVYLHKYQTFYIPQASQKQLVARVLLQNTSVIAAAGSPAVLGVSDAAIPNLLSQSHEFKATDSLSTLAKAYNISLASLLQVNGSKITNLNNIPPGLVFTIPPPDYRLIPYRKFNYQRLYSDPLRILYDPQSKTVIVSGRGSLINLSDIANSVGPEYLEQVEPGIWNLKANLYLRSGITLKLNPEEVKWLRLTSNKGKFVSILAYNSDIFMKGIKVTSWDETLNDFDTNIADGRSFILVKDGSRMDVVDSEIAYLGYARPPDSPYSSYGISWRMSTGNLGKFFLTGEVINSKFHHNYFGAYTFGATGMTWRGNEFYANIRYGLDPHDDSNGFLVENNVFHHNDSHGLIFSKRCINNVIRNNISYGNKSHGIMLHELSDKNVIENNQIYDNADGIALDHSSQNVIRGNTISNNKRGVRTNKGSLDNLIANNQISGSAQYGVYLYGNSEGNLIQNNTLTNNANALYIKSNHNQALNNILDKNKVGIYFLGQASQNRLAHNKIIYSGSYGVYAKMSTGFLNFVEDNNTIWRNRKDLVAAELP
;
A
#
# COMPACT_ATOMS: atom_id res chain seq x y z
N MET A 1 -16.58 -20.40 -3.82
CA MET A 1 -16.75 -19.18 -4.64
C MET A 1 -16.81 -17.88 -3.84
N LEU A 2 -17.87 -17.58 -3.06
CA LEU A 2 -17.91 -16.30 -2.31
C LEU A 2 -16.81 -16.22 -1.23
N LYS A 3 -16.52 -17.33 -0.54
CA LYS A 3 -15.44 -17.42 0.46
C LYS A 3 -14.03 -17.31 -0.15
N ASP A 4 -13.83 -17.83 -1.36
CA ASP A 4 -12.56 -17.73 -2.09
C ASP A 4 -12.35 -16.34 -2.70
N ALA A 5 -13.43 -15.71 -3.18
CA ALA A 5 -13.42 -14.32 -3.61
C ALA A 5 -13.14 -13.39 -2.42
N ILE A 6 -13.72 -13.66 -1.25
CA ILE A 6 -13.44 -12.91 -0.01
C ILE A 6 -12.00 -13.15 0.46
N PHE A 7 -11.50 -14.39 0.41
CA PHE A 7 -10.12 -14.73 0.75
C PHE A 7 -9.11 -14.06 -0.19
N LEU A 8 -9.35 -14.12 -1.51
CA LEU A 8 -8.52 -13.43 -2.51
C LEU A 8 -8.62 -11.92 -2.38
N LEU A 9 -9.81 -11.36 -2.06
CA LEU A 9 -10.00 -9.94 -1.79
C LEU A 9 -9.21 -9.51 -0.55
N PHE A 10 -9.24 -10.28 0.54
CA PHE A 10 -8.46 -9.98 1.75
C PHE A 10 -6.95 -10.09 1.50
N ARG A 11 -6.51 -11.13 0.79
CA ARG A 11 -5.11 -11.28 0.37
C ARG A 11 -4.67 -10.15 -0.57
N TYR A 12 -5.57 -9.62 -1.42
CA TYR A 12 -5.32 -8.46 -2.27
C TYR A 12 -5.29 -7.13 -1.50
N LEU A 13 -6.13 -6.97 -0.48
CA LEU A 13 -6.11 -5.81 0.41
C LEU A 13 -4.79 -5.72 1.20
N ASP A 14 -4.18 -6.86 1.51
CA ASP A 14 -2.85 -6.94 2.16
C ASP A 14 -1.70 -6.47 1.24
N PHE A 15 -1.81 -6.63 -0.09
CA PHE A 15 -0.78 -6.20 -1.04
C PHE A 15 -0.92 -4.74 -1.51
N TYR A 16 -2.08 -4.13 -1.32
CA TYR A 16 -2.40 -2.79 -1.83
C TYR A 16 -2.98 -1.83 -0.77
N PRO A 17 -2.45 -1.78 0.47
CA PRO A 17 -2.97 -0.91 1.52
C PRO A 17 -2.93 0.57 1.15
N LEU A 18 -2.00 0.96 0.26
CA LEU A 18 -1.95 2.26 -0.41
C LEU A 18 -3.33 2.70 -0.94
N PHE A 19 -4.10 1.78 -1.51
CA PHE A 19 -5.36 2.07 -2.20
C PHE A 19 -6.59 2.00 -1.29
N ILE A 20 -6.44 1.64 0.00
CA ILE A 20 -7.55 1.62 0.96
C ILE A 20 -8.20 3.00 1.08
N PRO A 21 -7.47 4.12 1.25
CA PRO A 21 -8.10 5.44 1.25
C PRO A 21 -8.85 5.75 -0.04
N LEU A 22 -8.29 5.37 -1.21
CA LEU A 22 -8.97 5.53 -2.50
C LEU A 22 -10.26 4.70 -2.56
N GLY A 23 -10.24 3.47 -2.05
CA GLY A 23 -11.39 2.58 -1.93
C GLY A 23 -12.46 3.15 -0.99
N VAL A 24 -12.09 3.62 0.19
CA VAL A 24 -13.00 4.26 1.18
C VAL A 24 -13.65 5.50 0.58
N ILE A 25 -12.87 6.37 -0.08
CA ILE A 25 -13.40 7.53 -0.79
C ILE A 25 -14.35 7.08 -1.90
N GLY A 26 -13.99 6.04 -2.65
CA GLY A 26 -14.84 5.42 -3.67
C GLY A 26 -16.18 4.97 -3.11
N ILE A 27 -16.19 4.20 -2.02
CA ILE A 27 -17.38 3.74 -1.31
C ILE A 27 -18.23 4.92 -0.85
N TRP A 28 -17.63 5.94 -0.23
CA TRP A 28 -18.35 7.14 0.19
C TRP A 28 -19.02 7.85 -0.99
N ARG A 29 -18.26 8.11 -2.07
CA ARG A 29 -18.76 8.83 -3.26
C ARG A 29 -19.92 8.07 -3.93
N TRP A 30 -19.83 6.74 -3.98
CA TRP A 30 -20.90 5.89 -4.51
C TRP A 30 -22.09 5.78 -3.56
N SER A 31 -21.86 5.75 -2.25
CA SER A 31 -22.93 5.76 -1.24
C SER A 31 -23.73 7.05 -1.29
N VAL A 32 -23.08 8.21 -1.43
CA VAL A 32 -23.76 9.50 -1.62
C VAL A 32 -24.56 9.51 -2.93
N TRP A 33 -23.98 9.04 -4.03
CA TRP A 33 -24.70 8.96 -5.30
C TRP A 33 -25.90 8.01 -5.22
N LEU A 34 -25.73 6.82 -4.63
CA LEU A 34 -26.79 5.85 -4.44
C LEU A 34 -27.90 6.38 -3.52
N THR A 35 -27.54 7.09 -2.45
CA THR A 35 -28.50 7.77 -1.57
C THR A 35 -29.32 8.78 -2.34
N LYS A 36 -28.68 9.63 -3.17
CA LYS A 36 -29.38 10.56 -4.05
C LYS A 36 -30.32 9.83 -5.00
N LYS A 37 -29.89 8.68 -5.54
CA LYS A 37 -30.71 7.86 -6.44
C LYS A 37 -31.92 7.24 -5.77
N ILE A 38 -31.73 6.61 -4.61
CA ILE A 38 -32.79 5.97 -3.86
C ILE A 38 -33.79 7.02 -3.38
N VAL A 39 -33.32 8.09 -2.75
CA VAL A 39 -34.23 9.14 -2.27
C VAL A 39 -34.93 9.84 -3.44
N GLY A 40 -34.18 10.11 -4.53
CA GLY A 40 -34.72 10.68 -5.75
C GLY A 40 -35.70 9.79 -6.51
N SER A 41 -35.71 8.46 -6.31
CA SER A 41 -36.72 7.59 -6.93
C SER A 41 -38.09 7.69 -6.27
N PHE A 42 -38.15 8.15 -5.01
CA PHE A 42 -39.39 8.46 -4.30
C PHE A 42 -39.95 9.85 -4.60
N TYR A 43 -39.25 10.64 -5.43
CA TYR A 43 -39.79 11.89 -5.95
C TYR A 43 -40.88 11.59 -6.98
N GLN A 44 -42.02 12.25 -6.84
CA GLN A 44 -43.08 12.23 -7.84
C GLN A 44 -43.48 13.66 -8.23
N PRO A 45 -43.60 13.96 -9.54
CA PRO A 45 -44.11 15.24 -9.98
C PRO A 45 -45.59 15.38 -9.64
N LEU A 46 -46.02 16.61 -9.36
CA LEU A 46 -47.45 16.88 -9.14
C LEU A 46 -48.20 16.95 -10.48
N PRO A 47 -49.44 16.42 -10.57
CA PRO A 47 -50.26 16.61 -11.75
C PRO A 47 -50.63 18.09 -11.93
N PRO A 48 -50.81 18.58 -13.17
CA PRO A 48 -51.27 19.93 -13.42
C PRO A 48 -52.70 20.12 -12.87
N GLY A 49 -53.04 21.33 -12.42
CA GLY A 49 -54.39 21.62 -11.89
C GLY A 49 -54.48 22.84 -10.98
N TYR A 50 -53.36 23.34 -10.47
CA TYR A 50 -53.31 24.63 -9.77
C TYR A 50 -53.49 25.78 -10.77
N LYS A 51 -54.40 26.71 -10.48
CA LYS A 51 -54.64 27.90 -11.30
C LYS A 51 -54.10 29.13 -10.58
N ALA A 52 -53.19 29.85 -11.24
CA ALA A 52 -52.70 31.15 -10.81
C ALA A 52 -52.33 31.99 -12.02
N SER A 53 -52.40 33.31 -11.88
CA SER A 53 -51.97 34.22 -12.94
C SER A 53 -50.44 34.27 -13.01
N VAL A 54 -49.89 34.10 -14.22
CA VAL A 54 -48.44 34.02 -14.44
C VAL A 54 -47.95 35.16 -15.32
N SER A 55 -46.95 35.90 -14.84
CA SER A 55 -46.19 36.87 -15.62
C SER A 55 -44.83 36.29 -16.01
N VAL A 56 -44.54 36.19 -17.29
CA VAL A 56 -43.19 35.87 -17.79
C VAL A 56 -42.36 37.14 -17.78
N VAL A 57 -41.14 37.08 -17.24
CA VAL A 57 -40.17 38.17 -17.21
C VAL A 57 -38.87 37.67 -17.81
N THR A 58 -38.39 38.36 -18.85
CA THR A 58 -37.13 38.00 -19.52
C THR A 58 -36.23 39.23 -19.68
N PRO A 59 -35.00 39.22 -19.14
CA PRO A 59 -33.97 40.19 -19.48
C PRO A 59 -33.30 39.79 -20.79
N VAL A 60 -33.08 40.74 -21.70
CA VAL A 60 -32.51 40.46 -23.04
C VAL A 60 -31.31 41.37 -23.30
N TYR A 61 -30.19 40.76 -23.69
CA TYR A 61 -28.96 41.49 -24.04
C TYR A 61 -28.15 40.80 -25.14
N ASN A 62 -28.12 41.44 -26.31
CA ASN A 62 -27.39 41.06 -27.51
C ASN A 62 -27.62 39.57 -27.85
N GLU A 63 -28.88 39.14 -27.81
CA GLU A 63 -29.28 37.77 -28.11
C GLU A 63 -29.47 37.54 -29.61
N ASN A 64 -29.35 36.30 -30.07
CA ASN A 64 -29.72 35.95 -31.43
C ASN A 64 -31.23 36.23 -31.66
N PRO A 65 -31.59 37.12 -32.60
CA PRO A 65 -32.99 37.56 -32.79
C PRO A 65 -33.96 36.42 -33.15
N GLN A 66 -33.49 35.43 -33.94
CA GLN A 66 -34.30 34.27 -34.32
C GLN A 66 -34.57 33.35 -33.13
N THR A 67 -33.54 33.11 -32.31
CA THR A 67 -33.66 32.31 -31.09
C THR A 67 -34.63 32.97 -30.11
N PHE A 68 -34.51 34.28 -29.91
CA PHE A 68 -35.40 35.04 -29.05
C PHE A 68 -36.85 35.01 -29.55
N PHE A 69 -37.09 35.14 -30.86
CA PHE A 69 -38.43 35.02 -31.44
C PHE A 69 -39.05 33.64 -31.23
N ARG A 70 -38.26 32.56 -31.40
CA ARG A 70 -38.70 31.18 -31.12
C ARG A 70 -39.09 31.02 -29.63
N ALA A 71 -38.30 31.59 -28.73
CA ALA A 71 -38.55 31.57 -27.30
C ALA A 71 -39.87 32.29 -26.95
N LEU A 72 -40.04 33.53 -27.40
CA LEU A 72 -41.28 34.32 -27.23
C LEU A 72 -42.53 33.56 -27.69
N THR A 73 -42.45 32.97 -28.88
CA THR A 73 -43.56 32.20 -29.46
C THR A 73 -43.90 30.97 -28.61
N SER A 74 -42.90 30.28 -28.06
CA SER A 74 -43.10 29.12 -27.18
C SER A 74 -43.76 29.48 -25.85
N TRP A 75 -43.43 30.65 -25.29
CA TRP A 75 -44.02 31.13 -24.05
C TRP A 75 -45.47 31.55 -24.27
N ALA A 76 -45.75 32.29 -25.36
CA ALA A 76 -47.12 32.66 -25.73
C ALA A 76 -48.04 31.46 -25.92
N LYS A 77 -47.55 30.36 -26.52
CA LYS A 77 -48.31 29.10 -26.66
C LYS A 77 -48.73 28.49 -25.33
N ASN A 78 -48.05 28.81 -24.23
CA ASN A 78 -48.42 28.36 -22.88
C ASN A 78 -49.40 29.32 -22.16
N GLN A 79 -49.89 30.35 -22.85
CA GLN A 79 -50.95 31.27 -22.38
C GLN A 79 -50.68 31.93 -21.01
N PRO A 80 -49.52 32.60 -20.80
CA PRO A 80 -49.30 33.40 -19.60
C PRO A 80 -50.21 34.64 -19.61
N GLN A 81 -50.47 35.21 -18.43
CA GLN A 81 -51.22 36.47 -18.29
C GLN A 81 -50.50 37.63 -18.98
N GLN A 82 -49.17 37.66 -18.88
CA GLN A 82 -48.34 38.66 -19.56
C GLN A 82 -46.90 38.19 -19.77
N ILE A 83 -46.25 38.75 -20.78
CA ILE A 83 -44.83 38.58 -21.11
C ILE A 83 -44.18 39.96 -21.05
N ILE A 84 -43.24 40.15 -20.14
CA ILE A 84 -42.45 41.37 -19.98
C ILE A 84 -41.04 41.11 -20.46
N ALA A 85 -40.62 41.77 -21.54
CA ALA A 85 -39.23 41.78 -21.96
C ALA A 85 -38.55 43.08 -21.50
N VAL A 86 -37.48 42.95 -20.73
CA VAL A 86 -36.62 44.06 -20.31
C VAL A 86 -35.36 44.00 -21.16
N ILE A 87 -35.30 44.83 -22.19
CA ILE A 87 -34.25 44.79 -23.22
C ILE A 87 -33.32 45.97 -23.04
N ASP A 88 -32.01 45.72 -23.08
CA ASP A 88 -31.01 46.78 -23.06
C ASP A 88 -31.16 47.69 -24.28
N TYR A 89 -31.02 49.01 -24.07
CA TYR A 89 -31.18 50.01 -25.12
C TYR A 89 -30.25 49.83 -26.34
N THR A 90 -29.13 49.12 -26.18
CA THR A 90 -28.18 48.85 -27.28
C THR A 90 -28.59 47.66 -28.16
N ASP A 91 -29.50 46.78 -27.70
CA ASP A 91 -29.95 45.61 -28.46
C ASP A 91 -31.11 45.95 -29.41
N SER A 92 -30.80 46.78 -30.41
CA SER A 92 -31.78 47.23 -31.41
C SER A 92 -32.45 46.08 -32.17
N ALA A 93 -31.75 44.96 -32.35
CA ALA A 93 -32.24 43.78 -33.06
C ALA A 93 -33.36 43.07 -32.26
N CYS A 94 -33.14 42.78 -30.98
CA CYS A 94 -34.17 42.15 -30.14
C CYS A 94 -35.33 43.08 -29.82
N ILE A 95 -35.10 44.41 -29.74
CA ILE A 95 -36.18 45.41 -29.62
C ILE A 95 -37.12 45.33 -30.82
N LYS A 96 -36.59 45.24 -32.05
CA LYS A 96 -37.40 45.09 -33.28
C LYS A 96 -38.21 43.80 -33.24
N VAL A 97 -37.59 42.68 -32.87
CA VAL A 97 -38.27 41.38 -32.74
C VAL A 97 -39.41 41.44 -31.74
N PHE A 98 -39.19 42.01 -30.56
CA PHE A 98 -40.25 42.08 -29.54
C PHE A 98 -41.38 43.01 -29.95
N LYS A 99 -41.09 44.16 -30.56
CA LYS A 99 -42.12 45.08 -31.09
C LYS A 99 -43.01 44.38 -32.11
N ALA A 100 -42.42 43.65 -33.05
CA ALA A 100 -43.17 42.86 -34.02
C ALA A 100 -44.01 41.77 -33.35
N PHE A 101 -43.45 41.06 -32.37
CA PHE A 101 -44.19 40.06 -31.60
C PHE A 101 -45.35 40.66 -30.79
N ALA A 102 -45.19 41.85 -30.23
CA ALA A 102 -46.19 42.52 -29.37
C ALA A 102 -47.34 43.17 -30.15
N GLN A 103 -47.24 43.32 -31.48
CA GLN A 103 -48.32 43.88 -32.31
C GLN A 103 -49.62 43.08 -32.10
N GLY A 104 -50.68 43.79 -31.71
CA GLY A 104 -51.99 43.22 -31.41
C GLY A 104 -52.08 42.39 -30.12
N LYS A 105 -51.02 42.32 -29.30
CA LYS A 105 -50.97 41.47 -28.09
C LYS A 105 -50.85 42.31 -26.82
N LEU A 106 -51.98 42.62 -26.18
CA LEU A 106 -52.03 43.40 -24.93
C LEU A 106 -51.26 42.76 -23.76
N PHE A 107 -51.03 41.44 -23.83
CA PHE A 107 -50.27 40.71 -22.81
C PHE A 107 -48.74 40.85 -22.97
N ALA A 108 -48.23 41.45 -24.06
CA ALA A 108 -46.80 41.63 -24.30
C ALA A 108 -46.34 43.06 -23.94
N LYS A 109 -45.45 43.21 -22.96
CA LYS A 109 -44.94 44.50 -22.47
C LYS A 109 -43.43 44.62 -22.69
N LEU A 110 -43.03 45.67 -23.39
CA LEU A 110 -41.61 46.01 -23.60
C LEU A 110 -41.14 47.05 -22.58
N VAL A 111 -39.97 46.83 -22.00
CA VAL A 111 -39.24 47.80 -21.18
C VAL A 111 -37.86 47.96 -21.79
N ILE A 112 -37.50 49.17 -22.20
CA ILE A 112 -36.16 49.47 -22.70
C ILE A 112 -35.36 50.06 -21.55
N THR A 113 -34.35 49.34 -21.07
CA THR A 113 -33.54 49.77 -19.93
C THR A 113 -32.21 50.38 -20.38
N LYS A 114 -31.84 51.49 -19.73
CA LYS A 114 -30.49 52.09 -19.83
C LYS A 114 -29.58 51.66 -18.67
N ILE A 115 -30.14 50.95 -17.68
CA ILE A 115 -29.40 50.51 -16.51
C ILE A 115 -28.70 49.19 -16.89
N PRO A 116 -27.36 49.15 -16.88
CA PRO A 116 -26.63 47.95 -17.24
C PRO A 116 -26.76 46.88 -16.15
N GLY A 117 -27.15 45.66 -16.53
CA GLY A 117 -27.07 44.48 -15.67
C GLY A 117 -28.32 43.60 -15.69
N LYS A 118 -28.12 42.28 -15.66
CA LYS A 118 -29.21 41.30 -15.66
C LYS A 118 -30.08 41.39 -14.40
N ARG A 119 -29.48 41.69 -13.24
CA ARG A 119 -30.17 41.76 -11.94
C ARG A 119 -31.11 42.96 -11.87
N GLU A 120 -30.64 44.10 -12.35
CA GLU A 120 -31.40 45.34 -12.47
C GLU A 120 -32.57 45.15 -13.44
N ALA A 121 -32.33 44.57 -14.62
CA ALA A 121 -33.37 44.25 -15.58
C ALA A 121 -34.42 43.26 -15.03
N LEU A 122 -34.00 42.22 -14.31
CA LEU A 122 -34.91 41.30 -13.63
C LEU A 122 -35.76 42.02 -12.58
N ALA A 123 -35.15 42.87 -11.76
CA ALA A 123 -35.86 43.60 -10.71
C ALA A 123 -36.95 44.52 -11.29
N ASP A 124 -36.65 45.25 -12.36
CA ASP A 124 -37.62 46.12 -13.04
C ASP A 124 -38.77 45.31 -13.66
N GLY A 125 -38.46 44.18 -14.29
CA GLY A 125 -39.46 43.26 -14.81
C GLY A 125 -40.36 42.65 -13.72
N ILE A 126 -39.78 42.23 -12.59
CA ILE A 126 -40.52 41.67 -11.45
C ILE A 126 -41.44 42.71 -10.82
N LYS A 127 -41.01 43.96 -10.65
CA LYS A 127 -41.86 45.05 -10.13
C LYS A 127 -43.11 45.26 -10.99
N LEU A 128 -42.93 45.24 -12.31
CA LEU A 128 -44.00 45.42 -13.30
C LEU A 128 -44.90 44.19 -13.49
N ALA A 129 -44.48 43.02 -13.01
CA ALA A 129 -45.24 41.77 -13.13
C ALA A 129 -46.61 41.89 -12.46
N LYS A 130 -47.71 41.49 -13.09
CA LYS A 130 -49.06 41.54 -12.48
C LYS A 130 -49.55 40.19 -11.96
N GLY A 131 -48.89 39.12 -12.38
CA GLY A 131 -49.22 37.76 -11.99
C GLY A 131 -48.90 37.48 -10.53
N GLU A 132 -49.70 36.61 -9.91
CA GLU A 132 -49.40 36.03 -8.60
C GLU A 132 -48.06 35.30 -8.64
N ILE A 133 -47.82 34.59 -9.74
CA ILE A 133 -46.57 33.88 -10.03
C ILE A 133 -45.80 34.64 -11.12
N VAL A 134 -44.48 34.75 -10.94
CA VAL A 134 -43.56 35.29 -11.94
C VAL A 134 -42.69 34.15 -12.46
N ALA A 135 -42.68 33.94 -13.77
CA ALA A 135 -41.74 33.06 -14.45
C ALA A 135 -40.55 33.89 -14.91
N LEU A 136 -39.37 33.67 -14.32
CA LEU A 136 -38.12 34.25 -14.77
C LEU A 136 -37.52 33.34 -15.85
N VAL A 137 -37.30 33.88 -17.04
CA VAL A 137 -36.96 33.10 -18.23
C VAL A 137 -35.81 33.76 -18.99
N ASP A 138 -34.76 32.99 -19.31
CA ASP A 138 -33.65 33.45 -20.15
C ASP A 138 -34.13 33.58 -21.61
N SER A 139 -33.61 34.57 -22.33
CA SER A 139 -34.03 34.93 -23.69
C SER A 139 -33.84 33.83 -24.75
N ASP A 140 -33.08 32.77 -24.44
CA ASP A 140 -32.77 31.64 -25.32
C ASP A 140 -33.54 30.35 -24.99
N THR A 141 -34.49 30.40 -24.04
CA THR A 141 -35.17 29.20 -23.53
C THR A 141 -36.51 28.94 -24.20
N ILE A 142 -36.67 27.75 -24.77
CA ILE A 142 -37.89 27.29 -25.44
C ILE A 142 -38.74 26.46 -24.46
N TRP A 143 -40.03 26.76 -24.35
CA TRP A 143 -40.98 25.98 -23.55
C TRP A 143 -41.63 24.87 -24.37
N ASN A 144 -41.79 23.69 -23.74
CA ASN A 144 -42.65 22.63 -24.27
C ASN A 144 -44.14 22.99 -24.09
N HIS A 145 -45.01 22.20 -24.70
CA HIS A 145 -46.45 22.32 -24.45
C HIS A 145 -46.78 21.97 -22.99
N GLY A 146 -47.51 22.85 -22.29
CA GLY A 146 -47.93 22.63 -20.90
C GLY A 146 -46.84 22.91 -19.85
N THR A 147 -45.68 23.46 -20.21
CA THR A 147 -44.63 23.83 -19.24
C THR A 147 -45.15 24.73 -18.13
N LEU A 148 -46.01 25.72 -18.47
CA LEU A 148 -46.57 26.64 -17.48
C LEU A 148 -47.52 25.92 -16.51
N SER A 149 -48.51 25.20 -17.03
CA SER A 149 -49.54 24.54 -16.22
C SER A 149 -48.96 23.49 -15.28
N HIS A 150 -47.92 22.77 -15.71
CA HIS A 150 -47.19 21.85 -14.85
C HIS A 150 -46.29 22.61 -13.87
N GLY A 151 -45.56 23.63 -14.33
CA GLY A 151 -44.60 24.38 -13.54
C GLY A 151 -45.21 25.10 -12.33
N ILE A 152 -46.48 25.49 -12.42
CA ILE A 152 -47.19 26.12 -11.30
C ILE A 152 -47.89 25.13 -10.35
N ALA A 153 -48.00 23.85 -10.71
CA ALA A 153 -48.69 22.85 -9.90
C ALA A 153 -48.20 22.79 -8.44
N PRO A 154 -46.90 22.91 -8.14
CA PRO A 154 -46.42 22.88 -6.75
C PRO A 154 -46.84 24.06 -5.88
N PHE A 155 -47.27 25.19 -6.46
CA PHE A 155 -47.79 26.32 -5.68
C PHE A 155 -49.15 26.02 -5.01
N LYS A 156 -49.71 24.82 -5.20
CA LYS A 156 -50.78 24.34 -4.33
C LYS A 156 -50.36 24.34 -2.85
N ASP A 157 -49.08 24.08 -2.54
CA ASP A 157 -48.54 24.33 -1.19
C ASP A 157 -48.19 25.83 -1.05
N LYS A 158 -48.86 26.49 -0.11
CA LYS A 158 -48.64 27.92 0.18
C LYS A 158 -47.21 28.22 0.60
N ARG A 159 -46.48 27.25 1.17
CA ARG A 159 -45.08 27.39 1.63
C ARG A 159 -44.06 27.32 0.49
N ILE A 160 -44.45 26.86 -0.69
CA ILE A 160 -43.57 26.84 -1.87
C ILE A 160 -43.54 28.24 -2.47
N ALA A 161 -42.36 28.84 -2.51
CA ALA A 161 -42.12 30.15 -3.09
C ALA A 161 -41.45 30.09 -4.46
N GLY A 162 -40.79 28.99 -4.81
CA GLY A 162 -40.12 28.84 -6.10
C GLY A 162 -40.13 27.41 -6.66
N VAL A 163 -40.20 27.28 -7.99
CA VAL A 163 -40.25 25.99 -8.70
C VAL A 163 -39.27 25.99 -9.88
N ALA A 164 -38.42 24.96 -9.95
CA ALA A 164 -37.52 24.70 -11.07
C ALA A 164 -38.16 23.80 -12.11
N THR A 165 -37.82 24.05 -13.37
CA THR A 165 -38.18 23.22 -14.53
C THR A 165 -37.09 22.19 -14.84
N LYS A 166 -37.46 21.14 -15.58
CA LYS A 166 -36.50 20.21 -16.19
C LYS A 166 -35.92 20.85 -17.44
N GLN A 167 -34.60 20.90 -17.54
CA GLN A 167 -33.92 21.56 -18.65
C GLN A 167 -33.09 20.55 -19.44
N SER A 168 -33.17 20.62 -20.77
CA SER A 168 -32.40 19.79 -21.71
C SER A 168 -31.85 20.66 -22.86
N LEU A 169 -30.87 20.14 -23.60
CA LEU A 169 -30.44 20.80 -24.84
C LEU A 169 -31.33 20.43 -26.01
N GLU A 170 -31.56 21.39 -26.89
CA GLU A 170 -32.13 21.16 -28.21
C GLU A 170 -31.05 20.54 -29.12
N LYS A 171 -31.08 19.21 -29.29
CA LYS A 171 -30.22 18.42 -30.21
C LYS A 171 -28.71 18.77 -30.15
N PRO A 172 -27.96 18.29 -29.13
CA PRO A 172 -26.54 18.58 -28.99
C PRO A 172 -25.71 17.94 -30.11
N SER A 173 -24.98 18.74 -30.90
CA SER A 173 -24.13 18.25 -32.00
C SER A 173 -22.64 18.42 -31.72
N THR A 174 -22.22 19.54 -31.14
CA THR A 174 -20.80 19.81 -30.84
C THR A 174 -20.35 19.17 -29.54
N LEU A 175 -19.03 19.00 -29.36
CA LEU A 175 -18.47 18.47 -28.11
C LEU A 175 -18.89 19.30 -26.88
N ALA A 176 -18.90 20.63 -27.00
CA ALA A 176 -19.33 21.52 -25.92
C ALA A 176 -20.80 21.30 -25.55
N GLN A 177 -21.69 21.21 -26.55
CA GLN A 177 -23.11 20.93 -26.34
C GLN A 177 -23.33 19.53 -25.75
N LYS A 178 -22.62 18.50 -26.23
CA LYS A 178 -22.74 17.13 -25.68
C LYS A 178 -22.28 17.07 -24.22
N LEU A 179 -21.14 17.66 -23.87
CA LEU A 179 -20.68 17.76 -22.48
C LEU A 179 -21.65 18.55 -21.60
N PHE A 180 -22.26 19.60 -22.16
CA PHE A 180 -23.26 20.38 -21.44
C PHE A 180 -24.56 19.59 -21.22
N SER A 181 -25.01 18.85 -22.24
CA SER A 181 -26.15 17.93 -22.17
C SER A 181 -25.95 16.88 -21.09
N ILE A 182 -24.81 16.18 -21.08
CA ILE A 182 -24.48 15.19 -20.04
C ILE A 182 -24.63 15.80 -18.64
N ARG A 183 -24.12 17.02 -18.43
CA ARG A 183 -24.18 17.69 -17.13
C ARG A 183 -25.60 18.12 -16.73
N LEU A 184 -26.40 18.60 -17.68
CA LEU A 184 -27.80 18.96 -17.40
C LEU A 184 -28.63 17.73 -17.08
N GLU A 185 -28.52 16.67 -17.90
CA GLU A 185 -29.25 15.43 -17.66
C GLU A 185 -28.89 14.86 -16.28
N LEU A 186 -27.60 14.82 -15.93
CA LEU A 186 -27.16 14.43 -14.58
C LEU A 186 -27.79 15.28 -13.46
N ARG A 187 -27.81 16.61 -13.62
CA ARG A 187 -28.39 17.53 -12.62
C ARG A 187 -29.87 17.26 -12.38
N TYR A 188 -30.66 17.07 -13.45
CA TYR A 188 -32.11 16.88 -13.36
C TYR A 188 -32.53 15.43 -13.13
N TRP A 189 -31.63 14.48 -13.33
CA TRP A 189 -31.86 13.06 -13.09
C TRP A 189 -31.38 12.60 -11.70
N ASP A 190 -30.37 13.26 -11.13
CA ASP A 190 -29.79 12.88 -9.84
C ASP A 190 -30.10 13.90 -8.75
N ASP A 191 -29.61 15.14 -8.90
CA ASP A 191 -29.59 16.11 -7.80
C ASP A 191 -30.98 16.70 -7.50
N PHE A 192 -31.75 17.06 -8.53
CA PHE A 192 -33.02 17.78 -8.35
C PHE A 192 -34.14 16.93 -7.77
N PRO A 193 -34.40 15.70 -8.26
CA PRO A 193 -35.36 14.80 -7.63
C PRO A 193 -35.01 14.53 -6.16
N PHE A 194 -33.73 14.30 -5.87
CA PHE A 194 -33.23 14.10 -4.51
C PHE A 194 -33.55 15.29 -3.60
N LEU A 195 -33.17 16.49 -4.00
CA LEU A 195 -33.34 17.70 -3.21
C LEU A 195 -34.82 18.08 -3.03
N ALA A 196 -35.63 17.92 -4.09
CA ALA A 196 -37.07 18.16 -4.04
C ALA A 196 -37.76 17.21 -3.07
N LYS A 197 -37.35 15.94 -3.01
CA LYS A 197 -37.89 14.96 -2.08
C LYS A 197 -37.43 15.15 -0.64
N SER A 198 -36.18 15.57 -0.44
CA SER A 198 -35.53 15.52 0.88
C SER A 198 -35.87 16.68 1.81
N GLY A 199 -36.27 17.82 1.28
CA GLY A 199 -36.52 19.01 2.11
C GLY A 199 -37.22 20.17 1.43
N HIS A 200 -37.39 20.12 0.10
CA HIS A 200 -37.83 21.27 -0.71
C HIS A 200 -36.89 22.49 -0.57
N GLN A 201 -35.58 22.24 -0.72
CA GLN A 201 -34.57 23.26 -0.97
C GLN A 201 -33.78 22.84 -2.21
N ILE A 202 -33.72 23.69 -3.23
CA ILE A 202 -33.06 23.42 -4.51
C ILE A 202 -31.85 24.33 -4.62
N VAL A 203 -30.71 23.76 -4.98
CA VAL A 203 -29.42 24.46 -5.00
C VAL A 203 -29.37 25.70 -5.92
N CYS A 204 -30.24 25.78 -6.93
CA CYS A 204 -30.41 26.92 -7.81
C CYS A 204 -31.59 26.67 -8.75
N LEU A 205 -32.61 27.53 -8.68
CA LEU A 205 -33.67 27.63 -9.66
C LEU A 205 -33.13 28.39 -10.88
N SER A 206 -32.71 27.67 -11.91
CA SER A 206 -31.97 28.25 -13.05
C SER A 206 -32.85 29.15 -13.92
N GLY A 207 -32.27 30.27 -14.35
CA GLY A 207 -32.92 31.36 -15.07
C GLY A 207 -33.47 30.99 -16.42
N ARG A 208 -33.02 29.88 -17.03
CA ARG A 208 -33.64 29.32 -18.23
C ARG A 208 -35.15 29.26 -18.07
N THR A 209 -35.65 28.73 -16.96
CA THR A 209 -37.01 28.98 -16.49
C THR A 209 -37.15 28.61 -15.02
N ALA A 210 -37.57 29.56 -14.20
CA ALA A 210 -37.95 29.35 -12.80
C ALA A 210 -39.23 30.12 -12.47
N PHE A 211 -40.17 29.49 -11.78
CA PHE A 211 -41.39 30.14 -11.31
C PHE A 211 -41.24 30.58 -9.86
N TYR A 212 -41.76 31.74 -9.50
CA TYR A 212 -41.71 32.28 -8.15
C TYR A 212 -43.02 32.95 -7.74
N ARG A 213 -43.38 32.89 -6.46
CA ARG A 213 -44.44 33.78 -5.93
C ARG A 213 -43.94 35.22 -5.94
N LYS A 214 -44.66 36.11 -6.62
CA LYS A 214 -44.30 37.53 -6.71
C LYS A 214 -44.18 38.15 -5.32
N SER A 215 -45.16 37.90 -4.46
CA SER A 215 -45.23 38.44 -3.10
C SER A 215 -44.03 38.07 -2.23
N VAL A 216 -43.38 36.94 -2.52
CA VAL A 216 -42.21 36.46 -1.77
C VAL A 216 -40.91 37.08 -2.29
N ILE A 217 -40.74 37.20 -3.61
CA ILE A 217 -39.46 37.67 -4.17
C ILE A 217 -39.34 39.19 -4.23
N LEU A 218 -40.46 39.92 -4.26
CA LEU A 218 -40.48 41.38 -4.41
C LEU A 218 -39.71 42.11 -3.29
N PRO A 219 -39.81 41.73 -2.00
CA PRO A 219 -39.04 42.36 -0.93
C PRO A 219 -37.53 42.14 -1.01
N PHE A 220 -37.08 41.05 -1.66
CA PHE A 220 -35.66 40.69 -1.75
C PHE A 220 -34.93 41.30 -2.95
N LEU A 221 -35.62 42.08 -3.80
CA LEU A 221 -34.99 42.72 -4.96
C LEU A 221 -33.81 43.65 -4.59
N PRO A 222 -33.88 44.47 -3.52
CA PRO A 222 -32.73 45.27 -3.09
C PRO A 222 -31.52 44.41 -2.73
N ASP A 223 -31.73 43.29 -2.03
CA ASP A 223 -30.66 42.35 -1.63
C ASP A 223 -30.08 41.56 -2.82
N LEU A 224 -30.88 41.36 -3.87
CA LEU A 224 -30.45 40.78 -5.12
C LEU A 224 -29.57 41.76 -5.92
N VAL A 225 -30.01 43.00 -6.08
CA VAL A 225 -29.33 44.01 -6.91
C VAL A 225 -28.06 44.55 -6.24
N ASN A 226 -28.08 44.72 -4.92
CA ASN A 226 -26.98 45.33 -4.16
C ASN A 226 -26.04 44.31 -3.50
N GLU A 227 -26.08 43.04 -3.92
CA GLU A 227 -25.25 42.00 -3.34
C GLU A 227 -23.75 42.38 -3.40
N LYS A 228 -23.09 42.35 -2.25
CA LYS A 228 -21.63 42.37 -2.16
C LYS A 228 -21.12 41.02 -1.65
N PHE A 229 -19.94 40.58 -2.07
CA PHE A 229 -19.25 39.41 -1.53
C PHE A 229 -17.78 39.79 -1.32
N MET A 230 -17.26 39.60 -0.10
CA MET A 230 -15.90 40.03 0.28
C MET A 230 -15.59 41.47 -0.16
N GLY A 231 -16.50 42.40 0.14
CA GLY A 231 -16.36 43.84 -0.19
C GLY A 231 -16.72 44.25 -1.63
N ALA A 232 -16.69 43.33 -2.61
CA ALA A 232 -16.96 43.64 -4.02
C ALA A 232 -18.43 43.46 -4.41
N LYS A 233 -19.00 44.38 -5.23
CA LYS A 233 -20.35 44.22 -5.81
C LYS A 233 -20.36 42.99 -6.73
N VAL A 234 -21.36 42.14 -6.57
CA VAL A 234 -21.57 40.95 -7.39
C VAL A 234 -22.47 41.28 -8.58
N ILE A 235 -21.97 41.09 -9.79
CA ILE A 235 -22.68 41.47 -11.02
C ILE A 235 -23.32 40.29 -11.78
N SER A 236 -23.20 39.06 -11.27
CA SER A 236 -23.71 37.86 -11.95
C SER A 236 -24.24 36.79 -11.00
N GLY A 237 -25.10 35.90 -11.50
CA GLY A 237 -25.57 34.74 -10.75
C GLY A 237 -26.84 34.97 -9.93
N ASP A 238 -27.67 35.87 -10.45
CA ASP A 238 -29.04 36.20 -10.09
C ASP A 238 -29.86 34.99 -9.64
N ASP A 239 -30.00 33.98 -10.49
CA ASP A 239 -30.76 32.75 -10.25
C ASP A 239 -30.57 32.16 -8.85
N LYS A 240 -29.31 31.84 -8.52
CA LYS A 240 -28.95 31.15 -7.29
C LYS A 240 -29.04 32.07 -6.08
N ARG A 241 -28.70 33.35 -6.25
CA ARG A 241 -28.81 34.34 -5.18
C ARG A 241 -30.27 34.52 -4.76
N LEU A 242 -31.17 34.68 -5.73
CA LEU A 242 -32.60 34.80 -5.46
C LEU A 242 -33.15 33.52 -4.82
N THR A 243 -32.74 32.35 -5.32
CA THR A 243 -33.11 31.05 -4.71
C THR A 243 -32.75 31.04 -3.21
N TYR A 244 -31.53 31.41 -2.86
CA TYR A 244 -31.05 31.38 -1.47
C TYR A 244 -31.63 32.48 -0.59
N LEU A 245 -31.97 33.66 -1.14
CA LEU A 245 -32.68 34.70 -0.38
C LEU A 245 -34.05 34.20 0.08
N VAL A 246 -34.77 33.54 -0.83
CA VAL A 246 -36.07 32.93 -0.55
C VAL A 246 -35.95 31.80 0.47
N GLU A 247 -35.00 30.89 0.28
CA GLU A 247 -34.78 29.76 1.21
C GLU A 247 -34.28 30.20 2.59
N ALA A 248 -33.39 31.19 2.67
CA ALA A 248 -32.89 31.74 3.93
C ALA A 248 -34.00 32.42 4.74
N ALA A 249 -35.00 32.98 4.07
CA ALA A 249 -36.21 33.52 4.69
C ALA A 249 -37.21 32.45 5.14
N GLY A 250 -36.88 31.15 4.98
CA GLY A 250 -37.68 30.02 5.45
C GLY A 250 -38.69 29.47 4.44
N TRP A 251 -38.73 29.99 3.22
CA TRP A 251 -39.61 29.49 2.17
C TRP A 251 -39.07 28.21 1.53
N LYS A 252 -39.97 27.37 1.03
CA LYS A 252 -39.61 26.15 0.30
C LYS A 252 -39.43 26.43 -1.19
N THR A 253 -38.50 25.72 -1.82
CA THR A 253 -38.37 25.66 -3.27
C THR A 253 -38.41 24.20 -3.74
N THR A 254 -38.92 23.94 -4.94
CA THR A 254 -39.03 22.55 -5.42
C THR A 254 -38.72 22.42 -6.90
N TYR A 255 -38.73 21.19 -7.38
CA TYR A 255 -38.51 20.83 -8.77
C TYR A 255 -39.77 20.17 -9.34
N GLN A 256 -40.09 20.50 -10.59
CA GLN A 256 -41.18 19.88 -11.34
C GLN A 256 -40.65 19.28 -12.65
N SER A 257 -40.47 17.96 -12.66
CA SER A 257 -39.89 17.22 -13.79
C SER A 257 -40.75 17.20 -15.06
N THR A 258 -42.07 17.37 -14.94
CA THR A 258 -43.00 17.44 -16.07
C THR A 258 -43.06 18.82 -16.72
N ALA A 259 -42.56 19.87 -16.04
CA ALA A 259 -42.38 21.19 -16.64
C ALA A 259 -41.03 21.23 -17.38
N GLN A 260 -41.05 20.98 -18.68
CA GLN A 260 -39.83 20.82 -19.49
C GLN A 260 -39.52 22.06 -20.33
N VAL A 261 -38.24 22.41 -20.41
CA VAL A 261 -37.73 23.51 -21.24
C VAL A 261 -36.43 23.12 -21.94
N MET A 262 -36.13 23.78 -23.06
CA MET A 262 -34.95 23.51 -23.87
C MET A 262 -34.11 24.78 -24.09
N THR A 263 -32.79 24.61 -24.20
CA THR A 263 -31.82 25.66 -24.57
C THR A 263 -30.92 25.15 -25.69
N ILE A 264 -30.41 26.05 -26.52
CA ILE A 264 -29.52 25.71 -27.64
C ILE A 264 -28.10 25.35 -27.14
N GLY A 265 -27.66 25.96 -26.04
CA GLY A 265 -26.32 25.78 -25.49
C GLY A 265 -25.19 26.38 -26.34
N GLU A 266 -24.01 26.49 -25.74
CA GLU A 266 -22.81 27.05 -26.40
C GLU A 266 -22.13 26.02 -27.30
N THR A 267 -21.79 26.40 -28.53
CA THR A 267 -21.16 25.49 -29.51
C THR A 267 -19.65 25.43 -29.32
N ASN A 268 -19.03 26.52 -28.87
CA ASN A 268 -17.58 26.62 -28.70
C ASN A 268 -17.11 26.12 -27.31
N LEU A 269 -16.15 25.19 -27.29
CA LEU A 269 -15.64 24.60 -26.05
C LEU A 269 -14.97 25.62 -25.12
N SER A 270 -14.18 26.56 -25.65
CA SER A 270 -13.51 27.60 -24.85
C SER A 270 -14.53 28.51 -24.16
N THR A 271 -15.54 28.97 -24.90
CA THR A 271 -16.64 29.77 -24.35
C THR A 271 -17.43 28.99 -23.32
N PHE A 272 -17.69 27.71 -23.57
CA PHE A 272 -18.35 26.82 -22.61
C PHE A 272 -17.55 26.68 -21.31
N ILE A 273 -16.22 26.48 -21.37
CA ILE A 273 -15.35 26.41 -20.18
C ILE A 273 -15.39 27.74 -19.40
N LYS A 274 -15.39 28.88 -20.10
CA LYS A 274 -15.55 30.21 -19.48
C LYS A 274 -16.91 30.34 -18.77
N GLN A 275 -17.99 29.82 -19.37
CA GLN A 275 -19.29 29.74 -18.70
C GLN A 275 -19.23 28.85 -17.44
N GLN A 276 -18.51 27.72 -17.48
CA GLN A 276 -18.32 26.86 -16.30
C GLN A 276 -17.60 27.58 -15.16
N ILE A 277 -16.52 28.30 -15.46
CA ILE A 277 -15.79 29.12 -14.49
C ILE A 277 -16.75 30.13 -13.83
N ARG A 278 -17.52 30.87 -14.63
CA ARG A 278 -18.50 31.85 -14.14
C ARG A 278 -19.56 31.22 -13.22
N TRP A 279 -20.18 30.12 -13.66
CA TRP A 279 -21.21 29.43 -12.88
C TRP A 279 -20.65 28.84 -11.58
N THR A 280 -19.40 28.39 -11.61
CA THR A 280 -18.74 27.80 -10.44
C THR A 280 -18.34 28.86 -9.41
N ARG A 281 -17.81 30.01 -9.83
CA ARG A 281 -17.58 31.17 -8.94
C ARG A 281 -18.87 31.59 -8.23
N ASN A 282 -19.97 31.70 -8.98
CA ASN A 282 -21.26 32.04 -8.38
C ASN A 282 -21.75 30.97 -7.40
N SER A 283 -21.52 29.70 -7.72
CA SER A 283 -21.87 28.59 -6.83
C SER A 283 -21.11 28.68 -5.51
N TRP A 284 -19.80 28.90 -5.55
CA TRP A 284 -18.97 29.07 -4.36
C TRP A 284 -19.42 30.26 -3.49
N ARG A 285 -19.59 31.44 -4.10
CA ARG A 285 -20.01 32.65 -3.36
C ARG A 285 -21.30 32.41 -2.57
N ASN A 286 -22.31 31.83 -3.21
CA ASN A 286 -23.60 31.58 -2.58
C ASN A 286 -23.53 30.42 -1.57
N ASP A 287 -22.86 29.32 -1.90
CA ASP A 287 -22.76 28.16 -0.99
C ASP A 287 -21.99 28.50 0.28
N LEU A 288 -20.81 29.13 0.16
CA LEU A 288 -19.99 29.51 1.30
C LEU A 288 -20.70 30.54 2.17
N ARG A 289 -21.37 31.53 1.56
CA ARG A 289 -22.22 32.47 2.30
C ARG A 289 -23.35 31.74 3.05
N ALA A 290 -24.05 30.82 2.40
CA ALA A 290 -25.16 30.11 3.00
C ALA A 290 -24.73 29.22 4.18
N LEU A 291 -23.59 28.54 4.06
CA LEU A 291 -22.96 27.80 5.15
C LEU A 291 -22.54 28.73 6.29
N TYR A 292 -21.91 29.88 5.97
CA TYR A 292 -21.48 30.87 6.96
C TYR A 292 -22.66 31.50 7.72
N GLN A 293 -23.75 31.81 7.03
CA GLN A 293 -24.97 32.35 7.64
C GLN A 293 -25.74 31.30 8.47
N GLY A 294 -25.39 30.02 8.36
CA GLY A 294 -25.91 28.95 9.18
C GLY A 294 -27.36 28.50 8.89
N TRP A 295 -28.13 29.24 8.10
CA TRP A 295 -29.54 28.91 7.84
C TRP A 295 -29.73 27.54 7.18
N VAL A 296 -28.75 27.08 6.41
CA VAL A 296 -28.78 25.76 5.74
C VAL A 296 -28.81 24.60 6.72
N PHE A 297 -28.27 24.76 7.94
CA PHE A 297 -28.25 23.69 8.95
C PHE A 297 -29.62 23.38 9.55
N LYS A 298 -30.62 24.26 9.35
CA LYS A 298 -32.03 23.94 9.60
C LYS A 298 -32.57 22.85 8.67
N TYR A 299 -31.87 22.58 7.56
CA TYR A 299 -32.19 21.59 6.55
C TYR A 299 -31.02 20.61 6.41
N PRO A 300 -30.86 19.63 7.31
CA PRO A 300 -29.64 18.81 7.41
C PRO A 300 -29.23 18.13 6.10
N VAL A 301 -30.20 17.64 5.30
CA VAL A 301 -29.91 17.01 4.01
C VAL A 301 -29.37 18.02 2.99
N PHE A 302 -29.90 19.23 2.98
CA PHE A 302 -29.43 20.30 2.10
C PHE A 302 -28.04 20.79 2.54
N ALA A 303 -27.81 20.98 3.84
CA ALA A 303 -26.49 21.28 4.39
C ALA A 303 -25.46 20.21 4.00
N PHE A 304 -25.80 18.92 4.20
CA PHE A 304 -24.96 17.81 3.78
C PHE A 304 -24.66 17.84 2.28
N TYR A 305 -25.66 18.10 1.43
CA TYR A 305 -25.46 18.22 -0.02
C TYR A 305 -24.47 19.35 -0.37
N LEU A 306 -24.55 20.51 0.28
CA LEU A 306 -23.63 21.63 0.04
C LEU A 306 -22.21 21.34 0.53
N ILE A 307 -22.07 20.70 1.69
CA ILE A 307 -20.77 20.28 2.24
C ILE A 307 -20.14 19.22 1.33
N ASP A 308 -20.89 18.19 0.94
CA ASP A 308 -20.42 17.15 0.02
C ASP A 308 -19.96 17.74 -1.31
N ARG A 309 -20.73 18.70 -1.84
CA ARG A 309 -20.42 19.40 -3.09
C ARG A 309 -19.15 20.26 -2.99
N THR A 310 -18.86 20.78 -1.80
CA THR A 310 -17.63 21.54 -1.48
C THR A 310 -16.41 20.62 -1.44
N ILE A 311 -16.56 19.41 -0.87
CA ILE A 311 -15.47 18.44 -0.74
C ILE A 311 -15.21 17.67 -2.04
N GLN A 312 -16.26 17.47 -2.85
CA GLN A 312 -16.23 16.70 -4.10
C GLN A 312 -15.03 17.00 -5.03
N PRO A 313 -14.69 18.26 -5.39
CA PRO A 313 -13.56 18.53 -6.30
C PRO A 313 -12.22 18.01 -5.78
N PHE A 314 -11.97 18.05 -4.47
CA PHE A 314 -10.75 17.51 -3.86
C PHE A 314 -10.71 15.99 -3.96
N THR A 315 -11.82 15.32 -3.61
CA THR A 315 -11.91 13.86 -3.69
C THR A 315 -11.80 13.32 -5.12
N LEU A 316 -12.25 14.11 -6.11
CA LEU A 316 -12.23 13.70 -7.52
C LEU A 316 -10.80 13.67 -8.09
N LEU A 317 -9.89 14.52 -7.59
CA LEU A 317 -8.50 14.57 -8.04
C LEU A 317 -7.59 13.53 -7.35
N ILE A 318 -8.04 12.92 -6.26
CA ILE A 318 -7.28 11.85 -5.60
C ILE A 318 -7.05 10.68 -6.55
N SER A 319 -8.08 10.26 -7.29
CA SER A 319 -7.95 9.10 -8.20
C SER A 319 -6.89 9.27 -9.31
N PRO A 320 -6.82 10.39 -10.06
CA PRO A 320 -5.74 10.59 -11.04
C PRO A 320 -4.36 10.74 -10.40
N ILE A 321 -4.27 11.27 -9.17
CA ILE A 321 -3.00 11.29 -8.41
C ILE A 321 -2.52 9.86 -8.15
N TYR A 322 -3.39 9.00 -7.62
CA TYR A 322 -3.09 7.59 -7.41
C TYR A 322 -2.71 6.87 -8.70
N PHE A 323 -3.37 7.19 -9.81
CA PHE A 323 -3.04 6.65 -11.13
C PHE A 323 -1.63 7.04 -11.59
N VAL A 324 -1.28 8.33 -11.50
CA VAL A 324 0.06 8.83 -11.89
C VAL A 324 1.16 8.27 -10.97
N ILE A 325 0.91 8.20 -9.66
CA ILE A 325 1.85 7.57 -8.71
C ILE A 325 2.04 6.08 -9.05
N SER A 326 0.95 5.38 -9.39
CA SER A 326 1.01 3.96 -9.78
C SER A 326 1.79 3.76 -11.08
N LEU A 327 1.61 4.64 -12.07
CA LEU A 327 2.40 4.64 -13.30
C LEU A 327 3.89 4.89 -13.01
N TYR A 328 4.22 5.90 -12.21
CA TYR A 328 5.60 6.24 -11.84
C TYR A 328 6.33 5.07 -11.18
N PHE A 329 5.64 4.35 -10.28
CA PHE A 329 6.19 3.17 -9.59
C PHE A 329 5.99 1.84 -10.35
N ARG A 330 5.52 1.87 -11.60
CA ARG A 330 5.28 0.67 -12.43
C ARG A 330 4.34 -0.36 -11.80
N LEU A 331 3.36 0.11 -11.02
CA LEU A 331 2.32 -0.72 -10.41
C LEU A 331 1.18 -0.98 -11.42
N TRP A 332 1.42 -1.86 -12.39
CA TRP A 332 0.53 -2.06 -13.53
C TRP A 332 -0.87 -2.56 -13.18
N ILE A 333 -1.01 -3.44 -12.18
CA ILE A 333 -2.32 -3.95 -11.76
C ILE A 333 -3.23 -2.78 -11.30
N PRO A 334 -2.84 -1.93 -10.31
CA PRO A 334 -3.61 -0.74 -9.96
C PRO A 334 -3.87 0.24 -11.11
N VAL A 335 -2.91 0.42 -12.02
CA VAL A 335 -3.08 1.28 -13.20
C VAL A 335 -4.28 0.80 -14.02
N PHE A 336 -4.33 -0.50 -14.36
CA PHE A 336 -5.46 -1.06 -15.10
C PHE A 336 -6.76 -1.06 -14.30
N THR A 337 -6.71 -1.36 -12.99
CA THR A 337 -7.90 -1.31 -12.12
C THR A 337 -8.52 0.08 -12.09
N ILE A 338 -7.72 1.13 -11.90
CA ILE A 338 -8.20 2.52 -11.87
C ILE A 338 -8.77 2.92 -13.24
N LEU A 339 -8.12 2.53 -14.33
CA LEU A 339 -8.57 2.84 -15.68
C LEU A 339 -9.93 2.19 -16.00
N ILE A 340 -10.07 0.89 -15.73
CA ILE A 340 -11.33 0.16 -15.90
C ILE A 340 -12.42 0.77 -15.01
N TRP A 341 -12.08 1.08 -13.75
CA TRP A 341 -13.00 1.72 -12.83
C TRP A 341 -13.49 3.07 -13.35
N TRP A 342 -12.64 3.91 -13.93
CA TRP A 342 -13.08 5.17 -14.55
C TRP A 342 -14.07 4.95 -15.69
N LEU A 343 -13.78 4.01 -16.59
CA LEU A 343 -14.64 3.71 -17.74
C LEU A 343 -16.02 3.23 -17.30
N ILE A 344 -16.09 2.27 -16.36
CA ILE A 344 -17.36 1.73 -15.84
C ILE A 344 -18.14 2.82 -15.11
N THR A 345 -17.49 3.51 -14.17
CA THR A 345 -18.18 4.46 -13.29
C THR A 345 -18.73 5.67 -14.03
N ARG A 346 -18.01 6.16 -15.05
CA ARG A 346 -18.48 7.28 -15.87
C ARG A 346 -19.55 6.86 -16.87
N SER A 347 -19.48 5.65 -17.41
CA SER A 347 -20.57 5.11 -18.23
C SER A 347 -21.89 5.04 -17.45
N ILE A 348 -21.87 4.53 -16.22
CA ILE A 348 -23.07 4.47 -15.35
C ILE A 348 -23.64 5.87 -15.10
N LYS A 349 -22.79 6.83 -14.73
CA LYS A 349 -23.26 8.21 -14.48
C LYS A 349 -23.73 8.91 -15.75
N MET A 350 -23.13 8.62 -16.90
CA MET A 350 -23.53 9.19 -18.18
C MET A 350 -24.83 8.59 -18.74
N TYR A 351 -25.35 7.52 -18.13
CA TYR A 351 -26.57 6.81 -18.56
C TYR A 351 -27.77 7.71 -18.90
N PRO A 352 -28.12 8.77 -18.15
CA PRO A 352 -29.30 9.60 -18.46
C PRO A 352 -29.19 10.31 -19.82
N HIS A 353 -27.96 10.66 -20.22
CA HIS A 353 -27.66 11.19 -21.55
C HIS A 353 -27.60 10.08 -22.58
N LEU A 354 -26.94 8.96 -22.27
CA LEU A 354 -26.84 7.79 -23.17
C LEU A 354 -28.21 7.20 -23.53
N LYS A 355 -29.19 7.27 -22.61
CA LYS A 355 -30.57 6.87 -22.88
C LYS A 355 -31.20 7.65 -24.04
N LYS A 356 -30.78 8.91 -24.24
CA LYS A 356 -31.22 9.76 -25.37
C LYS A 356 -30.30 9.65 -26.57
N TYR A 357 -29.00 9.48 -26.34
CA TYR A 357 -27.95 9.45 -27.37
C TYR A 357 -26.98 8.27 -27.16
N PRO A 358 -27.36 7.03 -27.52
CA PRO A 358 -26.54 5.84 -27.23
C PRO A 358 -25.15 5.85 -27.87
N GLY A 359 -25.03 6.40 -29.10
CA GLY A 359 -23.76 6.50 -29.83
C GLY A 359 -22.71 7.39 -29.14
N ASP A 360 -23.12 8.23 -28.19
CA ASP A 360 -22.20 9.06 -27.41
C ASP A 360 -21.41 8.25 -26.36
N ILE A 361 -21.55 6.92 -26.28
CA ILE A 361 -20.73 6.05 -25.39
C ILE A 361 -19.22 6.22 -25.65
N LEU A 362 -18.84 6.51 -26.89
CA LEU A 362 -17.44 6.77 -27.27
C LEU A 362 -16.90 8.07 -26.64
N LEU A 363 -17.76 8.94 -26.10
CA LEU A 363 -17.35 10.15 -25.39
C LEU A 363 -16.93 9.90 -23.93
N VAL A 364 -17.07 8.68 -23.40
CA VAL A 364 -16.75 8.37 -22.00
C VAL A 364 -15.29 8.76 -21.62
N PRO A 365 -14.25 8.45 -22.42
CA PRO A 365 -12.88 8.90 -22.13
C PRO A 365 -12.74 10.43 -22.06
N VAL A 366 -13.35 11.15 -23.02
CA VAL A 366 -13.34 12.62 -23.04
C VAL A 366 -14.10 13.19 -21.84
N TYR A 367 -15.20 12.54 -21.45
CA TYR A 367 -15.99 12.92 -20.29
C TYR A 367 -15.23 12.67 -18.96
N ILE A 368 -14.41 11.62 -18.86
CA ILE A 368 -13.50 11.40 -17.72
C ILE A 368 -12.55 12.59 -17.57
N ILE A 369 -11.89 12.98 -18.66
CA ILE A 369 -10.96 14.13 -18.66
C ILE A 369 -11.70 15.41 -18.29
N PHE A 370 -12.87 15.64 -18.88
CA PHE A 370 -13.69 16.81 -18.58
C PHE A 370 -14.11 16.87 -17.10
N ASN A 371 -14.38 15.74 -16.45
CA ASN A 371 -14.65 15.69 -15.01
C ASN A 371 -13.44 16.15 -14.18
N PHE A 372 -12.22 15.73 -14.53
CA PHE A 372 -11.00 16.18 -13.85
C PHE A 372 -10.74 17.67 -14.09
N VAL A 373 -10.93 18.15 -15.32
CA VAL A 373 -10.90 19.58 -15.66
C VAL A 373 -11.96 20.34 -14.86
N SER A 374 -13.16 19.78 -14.67
CA SER A 374 -14.20 20.41 -13.86
C SER A 374 -13.85 20.49 -12.38
N ALA A 375 -13.19 19.49 -11.81
CA ALA A 375 -12.65 19.57 -10.44
C ALA A 375 -11.55 20.62 -10.33
N TYR A 376 -10.63 20.68 -11.31
CA TYR A 376 -9.62 21.72 -11.38
C TYR A 376 -10.26 23.12 -11.42
N ILE A 377 -11.25 23.34 -12.30
CA ILE A 377 -12.01 24.60 -12.39
C ILE A 377 -12.65 24.95 -11.03
N ARG A 378 -13.19 23.97 -10.31
CA ARG A 378 -13.78 24.21 -8.99
C ARG A 378 -12.75 24.68 -7.96
N ILE A 379 -11.55 24.11 -7.93
CA ILE A 379 -10.48 24.56 -7.02
C ILE A 379 -9.95 25.93 -7.47
N TYR A 380 -9.67 26.12 -8.76
CA TYR A 380 -9.24 27.40 -9.31
C TYR A 380 -10.22 28.56 -9.04
N THR A 381 -11.52 28.28 -9.13
CA THR A 381 -12.55 29.29 -8.88
C THR A 381 -12.71 29.66 -7.42
N LEU A 382 -12.23 28.83 -6.48
CA LEU A 382 -12.16 29.16 -5.06
C LEU A 382 -11.19 30.32 -4.79
N PHE A 383 -10.10 30.42 -5.57
CA PHE A 383 -9.13 31.50 -5.46
C PHE A 383 -9.48 32.72 -6.30
N SER A 384 -10.35 32.56 -7.30
CA SER A 384 -10.76 33.64 -8.21
C SER A 384 -12.20 34.12 -8.00
N LEU A 385 -12.74 34.01 -6.77
CA LEU A 385 -14.15 34.31 -6.46
C LEU A 385 -14.57 35.74 -6.81
N ASN A 386 -13.68 36.70 -6.55
CA ASN A 386 -13.89 38.12 -6.84
C ASN A 386 -13.44 38.54 -8.24
N THR A 387 -12.84 37.63 -9.02
CA THR A 387 -12.49 37.90 -10.42
C THR A 387 -13.77 37.93 -11.26
N GLN A 388 -14.27 39.14 -11.46
CA GLN A 388 -15.47 39.41 -12.22
C GLN A 388 -15.09 40.04 -13.55
N GLY A 389 -15.17 39.26 -14.62
CA GLY A 389 -15.06 39.74 -16.00
C GLY A 389 -16.29 39.31 -16.78
N TRP A 390 -16.88 40.23 -17.54
CA TRP A 390 -17.96 39.92 -18.48
C TRP A 390 -17.36 39.26 -19.72
N ILE A 391 -17.22 37.94 -19.70
CA ILE A 391 -16.47 37.23 -20.75
C ILE A 391 -17.28 37.01 -22.03
N THR A 392 -18.58 37.32 -22.09
CA THR A 392 -19.34 37.05 -23.33
C THR A 392 -19.86 38.25 -24.12
N ARG A 393 -20.20 39.44 -23.60
CA ARG A 393 -20.82 40.48 -24.47
C ARG A 393 -20.61 41.96 -24.07
N TRP A 394 -19.63 42.33 -23.22
CA TRP A 394 -19.34 43.75 -22.92
C TRP A 394 -18.15 44.30 -23.72
N HIS A 395 -18.17 45.61 -24.02
CA HIS A 395 -17.05 46.32 -24.64
C HIS A 395 -15.77 46.17 -23.79
N LYS A 396 -14.69 45.66 -24.40
CA LYS A 396 -13.39 45.36 -23.76
C LYS A 396 -12.69 46.58 -23.13
N SER A 397 -13.09 47.81 -23.49
CA SER A 397 -12.44 49.07 -23.08
C SER A 397 -12.65 49.47 -21.60
N ARG A 398 -13.30 48.64 -20.78
CA ARG A 398 -13.65 48.96 -19.38
C ARG A 398 -13.06 48.02 -18.32
N LEU A 399 -12.11 47.16 -18.66
CA LEU A 399 -11.47 46.22 -17.72
C LEU A 399 -9.94 46.40 -17.74
N ALA A 400 -9.37 46.79 -16.60
CA ALA A 400 -7.98 47.19 -16.44
C ALA A 400 -6.97 46.02 -16.52
N GLN A 401 -5.76 46.37 -16.94
CA GLN A 401 -4.60 45.58 -17.41
C GLN A 401 -3.93 44.59 -16.42
N LEU A 402 -4.53 44.24 -15.27
CA LEU A 402 -3.90 43.36 -14.25
C LEU A 402 -4.37 41.90 -14.27
N ALA A 403 -5.03 41.45 -15.35
CA ALA A 403 -5.68 40.14 -15.41
C ALA A 403 -4.70 38.94 -15.43
N THR A 404 -3.53 39.09 -16.03
CA THR A 404 -2.59 37.98 -16.27
C THR A 404 -1.88 37.56 -14.99
N LEU A 405 -1.38 38.52 -14.21
CA LEU A 405 -0.65 38.26 -12.95
C LEU A 405 -1.55 37.58 -11.91
N GLN A 406 -2.79 38.05 -11.77
CA GLN A 406 -3.78 37.45 -10.87
C GLN A 406 -4.17 36.03 -11.33
N SER A 407 -4.30 35.80 -12.64
CA SER A 407 -4.60 34.46 -13.16
C SER A 407 -3.50 33.46 -12.81
N THR A 408 -2.22 33.86 -12.91
CA THR A 408 -1.07 33.02 -12.52
C THR A 408 -1.12 32.64 -11.05
N ILE A 409 -1.39 33.58 -10.14
CA ILE A 409 -1.49 33.31 -8.70
C ILE A 409 -2.57 32.26 -8.40
N HIS A 410 -3.75 32.37 -9.02
CA HIS A 410 -4.83 31.40 -8.81
C HIS A 410 -4.45 30.00 -9.32
N HIS A 411 -3.73 29.89 -10.45
CA HIS A 411 -3.24 28.62 -10.96
C HIS A 411 -2.17 28.01 -10.04
N THR A 412 -1.22 28.82 -9.55
CA THR A 412 -0.18 28.37 -8.61
C THR A 412 -0.79 27.84 -7.31
N ALA A 413 -1.75 28.55 -6.72
CA ALA A 413 -2.46 28.09 -5.52
C ALA A 413 -3.21 26.77 -5.75
N THR A 414 -3.82 26.62 -6.93
CA THR A 414 -4.51 25.39 -7.32
C THR A 414 -3.54 24.21 -7.43
N VAL A 415 -2.40 24.42 -8.09
CA VAL A 415 -1.35 23.38 -8.23
C VAL A 415 -0.75 23.02 -6.87
N ALA A 416 -0.51 24.00 -6.00
CA ALA A 416 0.00 23.75 -4.65
C ALA A 416 -0.92 22.81 -3.84
N ILE A 417 -2.24 22.97 -3.92
CA ILE A 417 -3.19 22.05 -3.29
C ILE A 417 -3.09 20.64 -3.87
N ILE A 418 -3.01 20.52 -5.20
CA ILE A 418 -2.89 19.22 -5.87
C ILE A 418 -1.59 18.53 -5.44
N LEU A 419 -0.48 19.26 -5.39
CA LEU A 419 0.81 18.76 -4.92
C LEU A 419 0.78 18.39 -3.43
N PHE A 420 0.07 19.14 -2.59
CA PHE A 420 -0.11 18.80 -1.17
C PHE A 420 -0.87 17.48 -1.01
N VAL A 421 -1.96 17.28 -1.76
CA VAL A 421 -2.71 16.01 -1.76
C VAL A 421 -1.84 14.88 -2.33
N ALA A 422 -1.08 15.12 -3.40
CA ALA A 422 -0.16 14.14 -3.97
C ALA A 422 0.97 13.77 -3.00
N GLY A 423 1.52 14.75 -2.28
CA GLY A 423 2.48 14.55 -1.20
C GLY A 423 1.89 13.73 -0.06
N GLY A 424 0.64 13.98 0.33
CA GLY A 424 -0.08 13.16 1.32
C GLY A 424 -0.26 11.71 0.88
N VAL A 425 -0.63 11.46 -0.38
CA VAL A 425 -0.73 10.09 -0.94
C VAL A 425 0.63 9.42 -1.03
N TYR A 426 1.67 10.16 -1.43
CA TYR A 426 3.04 9.70 -1.48
C TYR A 426 3.55 9.34 -0.08
N LEU A 427 3.33 10.19 0.92
CA LEU A 427 3.68 9.93 2.32
C LEU A 427 2.90 8.75 2.89
N HIS A 428 1.59 8.65 2.58
CA HIS A 428 0.79 7.50 2.96
C HIS A 428 1.39 6.21 2.39
N LYS A 429 1.80 6.18 1.11
CA LYS A 429 2.52 5.03 0.53
C LYS A 429 3.75 4.63 1.33
N TYR A 430 4.55 5.59 1.81
CA TYR A 430 5.71 5.32 2.67
C TYR A 430 5.30 4.71 4.02
N GLN A 431 4.12 5.07 4.54
CA GLN A 431 3.62 4.59 5.83
C GLN A 431 2.89 3.24 5.74
N THR A 432 2.16 2.94 4.66
CA THR A 432 1.37 1.70 4.52
C THR A 432 2.15 0.50 3.95
N PHE A 433 3.35 0.70 3.38
CA PHE A 433 4.22 -0.40 2.93
C PHE A 433 5.22 -0.90 3.99
N TYR A 434 5.09 -0.44 5.23
CA TYR A 434 5.70 -1.08 6.38
C TYR A 434 4.59 -1.60 7.29
N ILE A 435 4.49 -2.92 7.46
CA ILE A 435 4.02 -3.46 8.73
C ILE A 435 4.83 -2.71 9.80
N PRO A 436 4.20 -1.96 10.73
CA PRO A 436 4.97 -1.19 11.68
C PRO A 436 5.88 -2.14 12.42
N GLN A 437 7.18 -1.93 12.24
CA GLN A 437 8.25 -2.62 12.94
C GLN A 437 7.94 -2.69 14.44
N ALA A 438 7.22 -1.71 14.99
CA ALA A 438 6.75 -1.66 16.38
C ALA A 438 5.78 -2.80 16.77
N SER A 439 4.86 -3.23 15.91
CA SER A 439 3.91 -4.32 16.23
C SER A 439 4.56 -5.70 16.06
N GLN A 440 5.48 -5.83 15.10
CA GLN A 440 6.32 -7.01 14.95
C GLN A 440 7.36 -7.09 16.09
N LYS A 441 7.96 -5.95 16.48
CA LYS A 441 8.79 -5.77 17.67
C LYS A 441 8.00 -6.04 18.95
N GLN A 442 6.72 -5.69 19.06
CA GLN A 442 5.91 -6.03 20.23
C GLN A 442 5.54 -7.51 20.29
N LEU A 443 5.35 -8.17 19.14
CA LEU A 443 5.09 -9.61 19.08
C LEU A 443 6.38 -10.40 19.40
N VAL A 444 7.52 -9.96 18.87
CA VAL A 444 8.86 -10.51 19.12
C VAL A 444 9.35 -10.19 20.54
N ALA A 445 9.11 -8.98 21.06
CA ALA A 445 9.47 -8.55 22.42
C ALA A 445 8.53 -9.09 23.52
N ARG A 446 7.37 -9.67 23.16
CA ARG A 446 6.54 -10.45 24.10
C ARG A 446 6.99 -11.91 24.20
N VAL A 447 7.68 -12.42 23.17
CA VAL A 447 8.19 -13.81 23.12
C VAL A 447 9.63 -13.89 23.63
N LEU A 448 10.41 -12.81 23.50
CA LEU A 448 11.78 -12.73 23.97
C LEU A 448 11.82 -11.93 25.27
N LEU A 449 12.36 -12.54 26.31
CA LEU A 449 12.53 -12.00 27.66
C LEU A 449 12.87 -10.50 27.63
N GLN A 450 12.08 -9.72 28.38
CA GLN A 450 12.42 -8.34 28.71
C GLN A 450 13.72 -8.35 29.54
N ASN A 451 14.87 -8.24 28.88
CA ASN A 451 16.06 -7.74 29.55
C ASN A 451 16.09 -6.22 29.41
N THR A 452 15.73 -5.56 30.51
CA THR A 452 16.05 -4.16 30.78
C THR A 452 17.55 -3.98 30.81
N SER A 453 18.12 -3.55 29.69
CA SER A 453 19.31 -2.69 29.67
C SER A 453 19.56 -2.23 28.23
N VAL A 454 19.01 -1.07 27.90
CA VAL A 454 19.49 -0.28 26.78
C VAL A 454 20.43 0.77 27.36
N ILE A 455 21.46 1.09 26.58
CA ILE A 455 22.35 2.26 26.64
C ILE A 455 23.72 1.99 27.27
N ALA A 456 24.70 2.05 26.37
CA ALA A 456 26.11 2.23 26.63
C ALA A 456 26.41 3.49 27.46
N ALA A 457 27.35 3.41 28.39
CA ALA A 457 28.20 4.54 28.74
C ALA A 457 29.56 4.04 29.22
N ALA A 458 30.60 4.73 28.74
CA ALA A 458 32.01 4.49 28.97
C ALA A 458 32.41 4.67 30.46
N GLY A 459 33.46 3.95 30.88
CA GLY A 459 34.16 4.29 32.13
C GLY A 459 35.04 3.21 32.74
N SER A 460 36.19 2.90 32.11
CA SER A 460 37.40 2.34 32.76
C SER A 460 37.37 0.87 33.24
N PRO A 461 38.52 0.23 33.52
CA PRO A 461 39.67 -0.04 32.65
C PRO A 461 40.08 -1.53 32.75
N ALA A 462 39.40 -2.41 32.02
CA ALA A 462 39.87 -3.78 31.80
C ALA A 462 39.20 -4.29 30.51
N VAL A 463 39.99 -4.57 29.47
CA VAL A 463 39.46 -5.28 28.29
C VAL A 463 39.32 -6.76 28.66
N LEU A 464 38.25 -7.05 29.40
CA LEU A 464 37.67 -8.35 29.76
C LEU A 464 36.33 -7.96 30.42
N GLY A 465 35.25 -7.95 29.64
CA GLY A 465 34.00 -7.29 30.05
C GLY A 465 32.97 -7.03 28.96
N VAL A 466 32.84 -7.94 27.96
CA VAL A 466 31.46 -8.29 27.59
C VAL A 466 30.92 -8.85 28.89
N SER A 467 30.00 -8.15 29.55
CA SER A 467 29.34 -8.73 30.72
C SER A 467 29.00 -10.17 30.36
N ASP A 468 29.29 -11.11 31.26
CA ASP A 468 28.73 -12.47 31.30
C ASP A 468 27.19 -12.44 31.41
N ALA A 469 26.51 -11.60 30.65
CA ALA A 469 25.21 -11.96 30.13
C ALA A 469 25.48 -13.13 29.20
N ALA A 470 25.63 -14.31 29.79
CA ALA A 470 25.58 -15.59 29.11
C ALA A 470 24.52 -15.44 28.02
N ILE A 471 24.93 -15.56 26.75
CA ILE A 471 23.96 -15.68 25.66
C ILE A 471 23.01 -16.76 26.16
N PRO A 472 21.71 -16.45 26.37
CA PRO A 472 20.81 -17.41 26.98
C PRO A 472 20.96 -18.73 26.22
N ASN A 473 21.03 -19.86 26.93
CA ASN A 473 21.11 -21.14 26.24
C ASN A 473 19.77 -21.37 25.53
N LEU A 474 19.68 -20.94 24.28
CA LEU A 474 18.48 -21.00 23.45
C LEU A 474 18.43 -22.27 22.61
N LEU A 475 19.35 -23.20 22.81
CA LEU A 475 19.42 -24.45 22.05
C LEU A 475 18.38 -25.45 22.54
N SER A 476 17.71 -26.08 21.59
CA SER A 476 16.89 -27.26 21.83
C SER A 476 17.77 -28.49 21.95
N GLN A 477 17.25 -29.53 22.59
CA GLN A 477 17.90 -30.84 22.66
C GLN A 477 16.89 -31.93 22.29
N SER A 478 17.39 -33.13 21.96
CA SER A 478 16.58 -34.33 21.88
C SER A 478 16.84 -35.25 23.07
N HIS A 479 15.85 -36.07 23.41
CA HIS A 479 16.00 -37.14 24.39
C HIS A 479 15.21 -38.36 23.95
N GLU A 480 15.86 -39.50 23.73
CA GLU A 480 15.16 -40.75 23.48
C GLU A 480 14.62 -41.31 24.79
N PHE A 481 13.29 -41.44 24.89
CA PHE A 481 12.62 -41.87 26.10
C PHE A 481 12.97 -43.32 26.45
N LYS A 482 13.49 -43.55 27.65
CA LYS A 482 13.88 -44.85 28.18
C LYS A 482 12.78 -45.41 29.08
N ALA A 483 12.79 -46.73 29.26
CA ALA A 483 11.86 -47.40 30.18
C ALA A 483 11.97 -46.91 31.65
N THR A 484 13.12 -46.33 32.03
CA THR A 484 13.37 -45.76 33.36
C THR A 484 12.91 -44.31 33.51
N ASP A 485 12.49 -43.66 32.41
CA ASP A 485 12.17 -42.24 32.43
C ASP A 485 10.74 -42.00 32.92
N SER A 486 10.55 -40.84 33.55
CA SER A 486 9.24 -40.26 33.80
C SER A 486 9.25 -38.82 33.31
N LEU A 487 8.10 -38.27 32.93
CA LEU A 487 8.02 -36.90 32.46
C LEU A 487 8.50 -35.87 33.51
N SER A 488 8.31 -36.17 34.80
CA SER A 488 8.75 -35.30 35.90
C SER A 488 10.26 -35.37 36.12
N THR A 489 10.85 -36.57 36.10
CA THR A 489 12.31 -36.73 36.19
C THR A 489 13.01 -36.13 34.99
N LEU A 490 12.43 -36.29 33.79
CA LEU A 490 12.94 -35.70 32.55
C LEU A 490 12.90 -34.17 32.59
N ALA A 491 11.76 -33.57 32.96
CA ALA A 491 11.63 -32.13 33.08
C ALA A 491 12.63 -31.53 34.09
N LYS A 492 12.83 -32.20 35.23
CA LYS A 492 13.81 -31.80 36.25
C LYS A 492 15.25 -31.92 35.75
N ALA A 493 15.58 -33.00 35.04
CA ALA A 493 16.93 -33.23 34.50
C ALA A 493 17.37 -32.14 33.52
N TYR A 494 16.44 -31.62 32.71
CA TYR A 494 16.71 -30.56 31.74
C TYR A 494 16.37 -29.15 32.24
N ASN A 495 16.05 -29.00 33.53
CA ASN A 495 15.68 -27.72 34.15
C ASN A 495 14.56 -26.98 33.41
N ILE A 496 13.52 -27.71 32.98
CA ILE A 496 12.37 -27.14 32.26
C ILE A 496 11.07 -27.45 32.99
N SER A 497 10.02 -26.66 32.72
CA SER A 497 8.70 -26.95 33.30
C SER A 497 8.07 -28.18 32.63
N LEU A 498 7.39 -29.01 33.43
CA LEU A 498 6.60 -30.14 32.90
C LEU A 498 5.56 -29.69 31.87
N ALA A 499 4.96 -28.51 32.07
CA ALA A 499 4.02 -27.92 31.13
C ALA A 499 4.66 -27.62 29.77
N SER A 500 5.86 -27.04 29.76
CA SER A 500 6.63 -26.76 28.53
C SER A 500 6.99 -28.06 27.80
N LEU A 501 7.47 -29.07 28.52
CA LEU A 501 7.79 -30.38 27.97
C LEU A 501 6.56 -31.03 27.31
N LEU A 502 5.42 -31.02 28.00
CA LEU A 502 4.17 -31.57 27.48
C LEU A 502 3.63 -30.78 26.28
N GLN A 503 3.74 -29.45 26.30
CA GLN A 503 3.23 -28.60 25.22
C GLN A 503 3.98 -28.83 23.91
N VAL A 504 5.30 -28.99 23.97
CA VAL A 504 6.13 -29.24 22.78
C VAL A 504 5.91 -30.66 22.24
N ASN A 505 5.70 -31.65 23.11
CA ASN A 505 5.63 -33.06 22.72
C ASN A 505 4.20 -33.61 22.63
N GLY A 506 3.18 -32.78 22.85
CA GLY A 506 1.79 -33.22 22.97
C GLY A 506 1.20 -33.86 21.71
N SER A 507 1.79 -33.67 20.53
CA SER A 507 1.38 -34.34 19.28
C SER A 507 1.71 -35.84 19.27
N LYS A 508 2.81 -36.25 19.92
CA LYS A 508 3.34 -37.62 19.94
C LYS A 508 2.98 -38.40 21.20
N ILE A 509 2.52 -37.72 22.26
CA ILE A 509 2.08 -38.38 23.49
C ILE A 509 0.61 -38.82 23.35
N THR A 510 0.38 -40.11 23.14
CA THR A 510 -0.97 -40.70 23.05
C THR A 510 -1.48 -41.31 24.35
N ASN A 511 -0.59 -41.66 25.29
CA ASN A 511 -0.93 -42.10 26.65
C ASN A 511 0.14 -41.63 27.65
N LEU A 512 -0.26 -40.84 28.65
CA LEU A 512 0.67 -40.32 29.68
C LEU A 512 1.16 -41.40 30.66
N ASN A 513 0.39 -42.48 30.83
CA ASN A 513 0.71 -43.57 31.75
C ASN A 513 1.55 -44.66 31.07
N ASN A 514 1.67 -44.63 29.75
CA ASN A 514 2.39 -45.63 28.97
C ASN A 514 3.00 -44.98 27.71
N ILE A 515 4.19 -44.41 27.87
CA ILE A 515 4.97 -43.83 26.77
C ILE A 515 5.94 -44.91 26.28
N PRO A 516 5.92 -45.30 25.00
CA PRO A 516 6.79 -46.35 24.49
C PRO A 516 8.26 -45.91 24.57
N PRO A 517 9.17 -46.78 25.04
CA PRO A 517 10.60 -46.54 24.92
C PRO A 517 11.00 -46.34 23.46
N GLY A 518 11.99 -45.49 23.21
CA GLY A 518 12.47 -45.17 21.86
C GLY A 518 11.78 -43.97 21.20
N LEU A 519 10.70 -43.42 21.79
CA LEU A 519 10.10 -42.17 21.33
C LEU A 519 11.04 -41.00 21.63
N VAL A 520 11.36 -40.20 20.62
CA VAL A 520 12.27 -39.06 20.79
C VAL A 520 11.50 -37.83 21.23
N PHE A 521 11.85 -37.29 22.39
CA PHE A 521 11.31 -36.05 22.94
C PHE A 521 12.12 -34.86 22.45
N THR A 522 11.42 -33.78 22.15
CA THR A 522 11.99 -32.47 21.89
C THR A 522 12.04 -31.70 23.20
N ILE A 523 13.25 -31.34 23.64
CA ILE A 523 13.51 -30.60 24.86
C ILE A 523 13.68 -29.11 24.48
N PRO A 524 12.72 -28.23 24.83
CA PRO A 524 12.88 -26.80 24.58
C PRO A 524 13.91 -26.17 25.53
N PRO A 525 14.44 -24.98 25.20
CA PRO A 525 15.29 -24.22 26.11
C PRO A 525 14.57 -23.89 27.44
N PRO A 526 15.26 -23.85 28.60
CA PRO A 526 14.66 -23.58 29.92
C PRO A 526 13.81 -22.32 29.98
N ASP A 527 14.27 -21.23 29.38
CA ASP A 527 13.57 -19.94 29.43
C ASP A 527 12.55 -19.74 28.30
N TYR A 528 12.35 -20.77 27.44
CA TYR A 528 11.43 -20.68 26.33
C TYR A 528 9.97 -20.81 26.79
N ARG A 529 9.15 -19.80 26.45
CA ARG A 529 7.72 -19.76 26.81
C ARG A 529 6.84 -19.74 25.57
N LEU A 530 5.98 -20.76 25.45
CA LEU A 530 4.94 -20.81 24.44
C LEU A 530 3.65 -20.17 24.96
N ILE A 531 2.93 -19.45 24.10
CA ILE A 531 1.60 -18.94 24.41
C ILE A 531 0.61 -20.13 24.33
N PRO A 532 -0.11 -20.47 25.41
CA PRO A 532 -1.07 -21.55 25.38
C PRO A 532 -2.20 -21.22 24.39
N TYR A 533 -2.23 -21.89 23.24
CA TYR A 533 -3.25 -21.62 22.20
C TYR A 533 -4.57 -22.36 22.46
N ARG A 534 -4.55 -23.41 23.30
CA ARG A 534 -5.72 -24.12 23.84
C ARG A 534 -5.35 -24.67 25.22
N LYS A 535 -6.34 -24.82 26.13
CA LYS A 535 -6.18 -25.78 27.24
C LYS A 535 -6.00 -27.15 26.60
N PHE A 536 -4.80 -27.70 26.69
CA PHE A 536 -4.54 -29.08 26.29
C PHE A 536 -5.50 -29.97 27.09
N ASN A 537 -6.46 -30.61 26.42
CA ASN A 537 -7.41 -31.47 27.10
C ASN A 537 -6.80 -32.87 27.22
N TYR A 538 -6.16 -33.13 28.36
CA TYR A 538 -5.55 -34.42 28.73
C TYR A 538 -6.54 -35.60 28.66
N GLN A 539 -7.85 -35.35 28.55
CA GLN A 539 -8.90 -36.36 28.45
C GLN A 539 -9.11 -36.95 27.02
N ARG A 540 -8.26 -36.61 26.04
CA ARG A 540 -8.31 -37.18 24.66
C ARG A 540 -7.08 -38.04 24.31
N LEU A 541 -6.60 -38.82 25.28
CA LEU A 541 -5.58 -39.85 25.12
C LEU A 541 -6.27 -41.17 24.76
N TYR A 542 -6.46 -41.41 23.47
CA TYR A 542 -6.95 -42.68 22.95
C TYR A 542 -5.86 -43.30 22.09
N SER A 543 -5.75 -44.63 22.09
CA SER A 543 -4.88 -45.36 21.17
C SER A 543 -5.21 -44.99 19.72
N ASP A 544 -4.19 -44.61 18.95
CA ASP A 544 -4.32 -44.18 17.56
C ASP A 544 -3.42 -45.09 16.70
N PRO A 545 -3.95 -46.21 16.18
CA PRO A 545 -3.14 -47.23 15.54
C PRO A 545 -2.51 -46.73 14.25
N LEU A 546 -1.32 -47.24 13.93
CA LEU A 546 -0.61 -46.95 12.68
C LEU A 546 -1.48 -47.34 11.47
N ARG A 547 -1.64 -46.39 10.54
CA ARG A 547 -2.31 -46.57 9.25
C ARG A 547 -1.48 -45.89 8.17
N ILE A 548 -1.10 -46.69 7.17
CA ILE A 548 -0.32 -46.24 6.01
C ILE A 548 -1.14 -46.60 4.77
N LEU A 549 -1.46 -45.59 3.96
CA LEU A 549 -2.38 -45.73 2.82
C LEU A 549 -1.83 -44.92 1.64
N TYR A 550 -2.00 -45.41 0.42
CA TYR A 550 -1.82 -44.59 -0.78
C TYR A 550 -3.14 -43.89 -1.15
N ASP A 551 -3.09 -42.58 -1.35
CA ASP A 551 -4.19 -41.79 -1.92
C ASP A 551 -3.94 -41.54 -3.42
N PRO A 552 -4.71 -42.17 -4.33
CA PRO A 552 -4.55 -42.00 -5.77
C PRO A 552 -4.80 -40.58 -6.27
N GLN A 553 -5.64 -39.79 -5.59
CA GLN A 553 -6.00 -38.44 -6.03
C GLN A 553 -4.82 -37.49 -5.85
N SER A 554 -4.22 -37.51 -4.66
CA SER A 554 -3.05 -36.68 -4.35
C SER A 554 -1.71 -37.34 -4.71
N LYS A 555 -1.74 -38.60 -5.19
CA LYS A 555 -0.54 -39.42 -5.47
C LYS A 555 0.41 -39.45 -4.28
N THR A 556 -0.15 -39.64 -3.09
CA THR A 556 0.55 -39.48 -1.81
C THR A 556 0.34 -40.69 -0.92
N VAL A 557 1.42 -41.23 -0.38
CA VAL A 557 1.42 -42.15 0.75
C VAL A 557 1.21 -41.34 2.02
N ILE A 558 0.09 -41.57 2.70
CA ILE A 558 -0.30 -40.88 3.93
C ILE A 558 -0.05 -41.81 5.11
N VAL A 559 0.78 -41.36 6.05
CA VAL A 559 1.07 -42.07 7.29
C VAL A 559 0.38 -41.37 8.46
N SER A 560 -0.37 -42.14 9.25
CA SER A 560 -1.14 -41.65 10.41
C SER A 560 -1.13 -42.67 11.55
N GLY A 561 -1.43 -42.23 12.77
CA GLY A 561 -1.32 -43.04 13.99
C GLY A 561 -0.36 -42.40 14.98
N ARG A 562 -0.82 -41.40 15.74
CA ARG A 562 0.02 -40.60 16.64
C ARG A 562 0.86 -41.46 17.60
N GLY A 563 2.08 -41.03 17.85
CA GLY A 563 3.02 -41.73 18.72
C GLY A 563 3.71 -42.93 18.07
N SER A 564 3.39 -43.25 16.81
CA SER A 564 4.05 -44.33 16.08
C SER A 564 5.45 -43.93 15.64
N LEU A 565 6.40 -44.83 15.93
CA LEU A 565 7.75 -44.83 15.40
C LEU A 565 7.79 -45.76 14.19
N ILE A 566 8.20 -45.25 13.03
CA ILE A 566 8.21 -46.00 11.76
C ILE A 566 9.51 -45.85 11.00
N ASN A 567 9.74 -46.78 10.07
CA ASN A 567 10.84 -46.81 9.12
C ASN A 567 10.32 -46.94 7.65
N LEU A 568 11.21 -47.11 6.67
CA LEU A 568 10.77 -47.25 5.26
C LEU A 568 10.12 -48.60 4.96
N SER A 569 10.57 -49.67 5.63
CA SER A 569 10.03 -51.02 5.49
C SER A 569 8.58 -51.10 5.94
N ASP A 570 8.21 -50.43 7.03
CA ASP A 570 6.83 -50.30 7.49
C ASP A 570 5.93 -49.71 6.40
N ILE A 571 6.44 -48.70 5.69
CA ILE A 571 5.73 -48.04 4.59
C ILE A 571 5.64 -48.98 3.39
N ALA A 572 6.75 -49.55 2.94
CA ALA A 572 6.82 -50.40 1.77
C ALA A 572 5.98 -51.67 1.91
N ASN A 573 6.01 -52.32 3.09
CA ASN A 573 5.18 -53.48 3.40
C ASN A 573 3.67 -53.17 3.37
N SER A 574 3.30 -51.91 3.58
CA SER A 574 1.89 -51.50 3.62
C SER A 574 1.35 -51.04 2.26
N VAL A 575 2.15 -50.41 1.41
CA VAL A 575 1.66 -49.82 0.14
C VAL A 575 2.23 -50.45 -1.12
N GLY A 576 3.26 -51.28 -1.02
CA GLY A 576 3.86 -51.98 -2.15
C GLY A 576 4.97 -51.21 -2.89
N PRO A 577 5.76 -51.93 -3.71
CA PRO A 577 6.94 -51.42 -4.42
C PRO A 577 6.60 -50.38 -5.51
N GLU A 578 5.35 -50.26 -5.93
CA GLU A 578 4.91 -49.26 -6.90
C GLU A 578 5.05 -47.81 -6.38
N TYR A 579 5.09 -47.62 -5.05
CA TYR A 579 5.18 -46.30 -4.41
C TYR A 579 6.48 -46.10 -3.62
N LEU A 580 7.03 -47.17 -3.04
CA LEU A 580 8.31 -47.17 -2.34
C LEU A 580 8.99 -48.52 -2.53
N GLU A 581 10.08 -48.54 -3.30
CA GLU A 581 10.77 -49.76 -3.68
C GLU A 581 12.19 -49.79 -3.11
N GLN A 582 12.59 -50.91 -2.54
CA GLN A 582 14.00 -51.21 -2.31
C GLN A 582 14.57 -51.86 -3.57
N VAL A 583 15.37 -51.11 -4.32
CA VAL A 583 15.95 -51.57 -5.60
C VAL A 583 17.21 -52.42 -5.40
N GLU A 584 17.94 -52.15 -4.32
CA GLU A 584 19.15 -52.85 -3.88
C GLU A 584 19.21 -52.76 -2.35
N PRO A 585 19.97 -53.64 -1.66
CA PRO A 585 20.10 -53.59 -0.21
C PRO A 585 20.54 -52.20 0.29
N GLY A 586 19.61 -51.50 0.95
CA GLY A 586 19.80 -50.14 1.48
C GLY A 586 19.56 -49.00 0.48
N ILE A 587 19.22 -49.26 -0.78
CA ILE A 587 18.89 -48.24 -1.77
C ILE A 587 17.39 -48.26 -2.05
N TRP A 588 16.73 -47.14 -1.80
CA TRP A 588 15.28 -47.01 -1.85
C TRP A 588 14.85 -45.93 -2.86
N ASN A 589 13.88 -46.23 -3.71
CA ASN A 589 13.22 -45.29 -4.61
C ASN A 589 11.86 -44.91 -4.03
N LEU A 590 11.71 -43.65 -3.62
CA LEU A 590 10.40 -43.08 -3.31
C LEU A 590 9.74 -42.58 -4.60
N LYS A 591 8.69 -43.29 -5.03
CA LYS A 591 7.97 -43.05 -6.29
C LYS A 591 6.65 -42.30 -6.10
N ALA A 592 6.20 -42.06 -4.87
CA ALA A 592 5.03 -41.25 -4.55
C ALA A 592 5.37 -40.17 -3.52
N ASN A 593 4.54 -39.12 -3.40
CA ASN A 593 4.70 -38.18 -2.29
C ASN A 593 4.53 -38.92 -0.96
N LEU A 594 5.27 -38.52 0.07
CA LEU A 594 5.12 -39.06 1.42
C LEU A 594 4.62 -37.95 2.34
N TYR A 595 3.49 -38.18 3.01
CA TYR A 595 2.91 -37.24 3.96
C TYR A 595 2.76 -37.87 5.36
N LEU A 596 3.52 -37.36 6.31
CA LEU A 596 3.45 -37.73 7.72
C LEU A 596 2.47 -36.82 8.46
N ARG A 597 1.37 -37.41 8.96
CA ARG A 597 0.43 -36.70 9.84
C ARG A 597 1.02 -36.49 11.22
N SER A 598 0.42 -35.55 11.95
CA SER A 598 0.84 -35.16 13.30
C SER A 598 1.13 -36.36 14.21
N GLY A 599 2.22 -36.27 14.96
CA GLY A 599 2.61 -37.25 15.97
C GLY A 599 3.36 -38.47 15.45
N ILE A 600 3.62 -38.56 14.15
CA ILE A 600 4.48 -39.61 13.56
C ILE A 600 5.96 -39.28 13.75
N THR A 601 6.77 -40.31 13.99
CA THR A 601 8.23 -40.23 13.95
C THR A 601 8.78 -41.18 12.88
N LEU A 602 9.43 -40.63 11.85
CA LEU A 602 10.13 -41.40 10.82
C LEU A 602 11.62 -41.46 11.14
N LYS A 603 12.17 -42.66 11.36
CA LYS A 603 13.62 -42.89 11.51
C LYS A 603 14.20 -43.44 10.21
N LEU A 604 15.23 -42.79 9.68
CA LEU A 604 15.99 -43.19 8.51
C LEU A 604 17.45 -43.41 8.94
N ASN A 605 17.83 -44.68 9.03
CA ASN A 605 19.08 -45.15 9.64
C ASN A 605 19.85 -46.04 8.65
N PRO A 606 21.18 -46.19 8.79
CA PRO A 606 22.01 -46.86 7.79
C PRO A 606 21.83 -48.39 7.76
N GLU A 607 21.23 -48.96 8.81
CA GLU A 607 20.84 -50.37 8.89
C GLU A 607 19.78 -50.73 7.83
N GLU A 608 18.90 -49.77 7.49
CA GLU A 608 17.81 -49.96 6.54
C GLU A 608 18.01 -49.15 5.25
N VAL A 609 18.49 -47.92 5.37
CA VAL A 609 18.55 -46.93 4.28
C VAL A 609 19.96 -46.37 4.22
N LYS A 610 20.70 -46.74 3.19
CA LYS A 610 21.98 -46.11 2.83
C LYS A 610 21.75 -44.94 1.88
N TRP A 611 20.83 -45.09 0.93
CA TRP A 611 20.50 -44.07 -0.06
C TRP A 611 19.01 -44.04 -0.37
N LEU A 612 18.35 -42.92 -0.07
CA LEU A 612 16.98 -42.63 -0.45
C LEU A 612 16.95 -41.74 -1.70
N ARG A 613 16.44 -42.28 -2.79
CA ARG A 613 16.28 -41.61 -4.09
C ARG A 613 14.85 -41.15 -4.26
N LEU A 614 14.64 -39.84 -4.38
CA LEU A 614 13.34 -39.23 -4.61
C LEU A 614 13.13 -39.05 -6.11
N THR A 615 12.20 -39.79 -6.73
CA THR A 615 11.90 -39.67 -8.17
C THR A 615 11.71 -38.20 -8.55
N SER A 616 12.49 -37.70 -9.51
CA SER A 616 12.48 -36.31 -9.99
C SER A 616 12.93 -36.29 -11.45
N ASN A 617 12.04 -35.83 -12.34
CA ASN A 617 12.29 -35.66 -13.76
C ASN A 617 11.27 -34.67 -14.35
N LYS A 618 11.41 -34.37 -15.64
CA LYS A 618 10.56 -33.43 -16.39
C LYS A 618 9.04 -33.67 -16.24
N GLY A 619 8.63 -34.93 -16.06
CA GLY A 619 7.22 -35.31 -15.96
C GLY A 619 6.68 -35.40 -14.53
N LYS A 620 7.57 -35.58 -13.54
CA LYS A 620 7.18 -35.91 -12.16
C LYS A 620 8.33 -35.70 -11.18
N PHE A 621 8.02 -35.10 -10.03
CA PHE A 621 8.86 -35.17 -8.84
C PHE A 621 8.01 -35.50 -7.60
N VAL A 622 8.66 -35.93 -6.51
CA VAL A 622 7.99 -36.29 -5.25
C VAL A 622 8.46 -35.42 -4.09
N SER A 623 7.71 -35.40 -3.00
CA SER A 623 8.05 -34.65 -1.79
C SER A 623 7.84 -35.47 -0.53
N ILE A 624 8.66 -35.20 0.49
CA ILE A 624 8.43 -35.68 1.86
C ILE A 624 7.93 -34.50 2.68
N LEU A 625 6.68 -34.59 3.15
CA LEU A 625 6.00 -33.56 3.93
C LEU A 625 5.65 -34.09 5.32
N ALA A 626 5.99 -33.36 6.37
CA ALA A 626 5.71 -33.76 7.76
C ALA A 626 5.19 -32.58 8.59
N TYR A 627 4.05 -32.76 9.26
CA TYR A 627 3.31 -31.66 9.90
C TYR A 627 3.05 -31.97 11.37
N ASN A 628 3.77 -31.29 12.28
CA ASN A 628 3.81 -31.64 13.72
C ASN A 628 4.26 -33.10 13.94
N SER A 629 5.23 -33.52 13.14
CA SER A 629 5.79 -34.87 13.03
C SER A 629 7.30 -34.80 12.88
N ASP A 630 7.99 -35.83 13.32
CA ASP A 630 9.45 -35.81 13.43
C ASP A 630 10.12 -36.68 12.35
N ILE A 631 11.26 -36.22 11.84
CA ILE A 631 12.08 -36.98 10.88
C ILE A 631 13.52 -37.01 11.40
N PHE A 632 14.08 -38.21 11.54
CA PHE A 632 15.47 -38.40 11.95
C PHE A 632 16.25 -39.09 10.83
N MET A 633 17.29 -38.42 10.34
CA MET A 633 18.20 -38.95 9.31
C MET A 633 19.57 -39.14 9.92
N LYS A 634 20.09 -40.36 9.90
CA LYS A 634 21.41 -40.68 10.44
C LYS A 634 22.19 -41.56 9.48
N GLY A 635 23.37 -41.12 9.04
CA GLY A 635 24.27 -41.97 8.23
C GLY A 635 23.74 -42.30 6.83
N ILE A 636 22.87 -41.47 6.25
CA ILE A 636 22.20 -41.77 4.98
C ILE A 636 22.50 -40.73 3.89
N LYS A 637 22.29 -41.11 2.64
CA LYS A 637 22.23 -40.21 1.49
C LYS A 637 20.78 -39.99 1.06
N VAL A 638 20.39 -38.76 0.75
CA VAL A 638 19.09 -38.43 0.17
C VAL A 638 19.27 -37.53 -1.05
N THR A 639 18.79 -37.97 -2.21
CA THR A 639 18.91 -37.19 -3.46
C THR A 639 17.65 -37.17 -4.28
N SER A 640 17.53 -36.21 -5.19
CA SER A 640 16.67 -36.38 -6.36
C SER A 640 17.24 -37.47 -7.27
N TRP A 641 16.39 -38.10 -8.06
CA TRP A 641 16.81 -39.14 -8.99
C TRP A 641 15.91 -39.20 -10.22
N ASP A 642 16.51 -39.07 -11.39
CA ASP A 642 15.84 -39.29 -12.67
C ASP A 642 16.10 -40.72 -13.13
N GLU A 643 15.11 -41.58 -12.94
CA GLU A 643 15.18 -43.00 -13.35
C GLU A 643 15.36 -43.17 -14.87
N THR A 644 14.99 -42.17 -15.68
CA THR A 644 15.14 -42.23 -17.15
C THR A 644 16.57 -41.91 -17.61
N LEU A 645 17.24 -41.01 -16.89
CA LEU A 645 18.63 -40.64 -17.15
C LEU A 645 19.62 -41.50 -16.35
N ASN A 646 19.12 -42.22 -15.34
CA ASN A 646 19.93 -42.96 -14.36
C ASN A 646 20.97 -42.05 -13.68
N ASP A 647 20.57 -40.83 -13.36
CA ASP A 647 21.41 -39.79 -12.76
C ASP A 647 20.58 -38.86 -11.86
N PHE A 648 21.23 -37.94 -11.15
CA PHE A 648 20.59 -36.89 -10.38
C PHE A 648 19.79 -35.94 -11.28
N ASP A 649 18.68 -35.42 -10.76
CA ASP A 649 17.95 -34.37 -11.45
C ASP A 649 18.66 -33.02 -11.24
N THR A 650 19.35 -32.57 -12.28
CA THR A 650 20.05 -31.29 -12.29
C THR A 650 19.18 -30.14 -12.75
N ASN A 651 18.03 -30.40 -13.38
CA ASN A 651 17.13 -29.36 -13.85
C ASN A 651 16.37 -28.76 -12.66
N ILE A 652 16.15 -27.44 -12.69
CA ILE A 652 15.34 -26.72 -11.70
C ILE A 652 14.11 -26.07 -12.31
N ALA A 653 14.05 -25.99 -13.64
CA ALA A 653 13.02 -25.23 -14.34
C ALA A 653 11.67 -25.95 -14.37
N ASP A 654 11.68 -27.28 -14.33
CA ASP A 654 10.54 -28.19 -14.29
C ASP A 654 10.13 -28.60 -12.86
N GLY A 655 10.88 -28.14 -11.85
CA GLY A 655 10.68 -28.49 -10.45
C GLY A 655 11.51 -29.70 -10.05
N ARG A 656 11.72 -29.86 -8.74
CA ARG A 656 12.61 -30.90 -8.21
C ARG A 656 12.13 -31.39 -6.86
N SER A 657 12.40 -32.66 -6.55
CA SER A 657 12.03 -33.28 -5.27
C SER A 657 12.59 -32.52 -4.07
N PHE A 658 11.83 -32.49 -2.96
CA PHE A 658 12.18 -31.71 -1.76
C PHE A 658 11.62 -32.32 -0.46
N ILE A 659 12.15 -31.87 0.67
CA ILE A 659 11.78 -32.32 2.02
C ILE A 659 11.34 -31.11 2.85
N LEU A 660 10.21 -31.23 3.55
CA LEU A 660 9.64 -30.14 4.34
C LEU A 660 9.00 -30.64 5.64
N VAL A 661 9.48 -30.12 6.76
CA VAL A 661 8.80 -30.24 8.07
C VAL A 661 8.15 -28.93 8.49
N LYS A 662 7.02 -29.02 9.21
CA LYS A 662 6.20 -27.85 9.56
C LYS A 662 5.72 -27.83 11.00
N ASP A 663 5.56 -26.61 11.51
CA ASP A 663 4.92 -26.30 12.79
C ASP A 663 5.61 -26.99 13.98
N GLY A 664 4.93 -27.79 14.78
CA GLY A 664 5.52 -28.46 15.96
C GLY A 664 6.41 -29.67 15.64
N SER A 665 7.13 -29.63 14.51
CA SER A 665 8.00 -30.70 14.04
C SER A 665 9.43 -30.55 14.54
N ARG A 666 10.12 -31.68 14.70
CA ARG A 666 11.59 -31.77 14.79
C ARG A 666 12.15 -32.51 13.58
N MET A 667 13.23 -32.01 12.98
CA MET A 667 13.98 -32.79 12.00
C MET A 667 15.46 -32.71 12.26
N ASP A 668 16.09 -33.88 12.42
CA ASP A 668 17.51 -34.00 12.68
C ASP A 668 18.21 -34.68 11.50
N VAL A 669 19.39 -34.19 11.15
CA VAL A 669 20.21 -34.68 10.03
C VAL A 669 21.63 -34.85 10.54
N VAL A 670 22.07 -36.10 10.69
CA VAL A 670 23.34 -36.44 11.33
C VAL A 670 24.15 -37.35 10.42
N ASP A 671 25.43 -37.03 10.21
CA ASP A 671 26.36 -37.83 9.39
C ASP A 671 25.79 -38.20 8.00
N SER A 672 25.03 -37.29 7.37
CA SER A 672 24.23 -37.59 6.18
C SER A 672 24.58 -36.69 4.99
N GLU A 673 24.22 -37.10 3.78
CA GLU A 673 24.39 -36.34 2.54
C GLU A 673 23.03 -36.00 1.93
N ILE A 674 22.73 -34.71 1.74
CA ILE A 674 21.48 -34.21 1.16
C ILE A 674 21.81 -33.43 -0.10
N ALA A 675 21.45 -33.97 -1.27
CA ALA A 675 21.94 -33.40 -2.53
C ALA A 675 20.92 -33.36 -3.68
N TYR A 676 21.11 -32.40 -4.59
CA TYR A 676 20.28 -32.22 -5.78
C TYR A 676 18.79 -32.09 -5.46
N LEU A 677 18.41 -31.41 -4.38
CA LEU A 677 17.00 -31.20 -4.00
C LEU A 677 16.54 -29.76 -4.26
N GLY A 678 15.24 -29.62 -4.48
CA GLY A 678 14.52 -28.35 -4.47
C GLY A 678 14.69 -27.45 -5.69
N TYR A 679 13.84 -26.44 -5.73
CA TYR A 679 13.70 -25.46 -6.80
C TYR A 679 13.06 -24.17 -6.28
N ALA A 680 13.03 -23.14 -7.12
CA ALA A 680 12.43 -21.85 -6.78
C ALA A 680 10.93 -22.00 -6.45
N ARG A 681 10.55 -21.67 -5.21
CA ARG A 681 9.15 -21.65 -4.76
C ARG A 681 8.28 -20.73 -5.66
N PRO A 682 7.20 -21.25 -6.27
CA PRO A 682 6.23 -20.42 -6.97
C PRO A 682 5.49 -19.46 -6.02
N PRO A 683 5.10 -18.24 -6.46
CA PRO A 683 4.44 -17.25 -5.61
C PRO A 683 3.20 -17.77 -4.87
N ASP A 684 2.46 -18.69 -5.49
CA ASP A 684 1.20 -19.23 -4.97
C ASP A 684 1.38 -20.50 -4.12
N SER A 685 2.58 -21.10 -4.10
CA SER A 685 2.83 -22.36 -3.38
C SER A 685 2.94 -22.12 -1.87
N PRO A 686 2.25 -22.90 -1.01
CA PRO A 686 2.41 -22.81 0.44
C PRO A 686 3.68 -23.52 0.95
N TYR A 687 4.41 -24.22 0.08
CA TYR A 687 5.56 -25.06 0.43
C TYR A 687 6.89 -24.33 0.19
N SER A 688 7.85 -24.50 1.10
CA SER A 688 9.25 -24.13 0.86
C SER A 688 9.94 -25.25 0.10
N SER A 689 9.80 -25.26 -1.22
CA SER A 689 10.38 -26.29 -2.09
C SER A 689 11.89 -26.13 -2.32
N TYR A 690 12.62 -25.45 -1.43
CA TYR A 690 13.99 -24.98 -1.71
C TYR A 690 15.06 -26.06 -1.57
N GLY A 691 14.73 -27.26 -1.10
CA GLY A 691 15.66 -28.35 -0.85
C GLY A 691 15.17 -29.14 0.35
N ILE A 692 15.86 -28.98 1.47
CA ILE A 692 15.39 -29.41 2.80
C ILE A 692 14.97 -28.19 3.62
N SER A 693 13.81 -28.24 4.26
CA SER A 693 13.18 -27.06 4.86
C SER A 693 12.45 -27.31 6.18
N TRP A 694 12.59 -26.35 7.09
CA TRP A 694 11.77 -26.21 8.31
C TRP A 694 10.90 -24.97 8.14
N ARG A 695 9.57 -25.12 8.17
CA ARG A 695 8.67 -23.97 7.95
C ARG A 695 7.51 -23.88 8.94
N MET A 696 7.50 -22.83 9.75
CA MET A 696 6.34 -22.44 10.56
C MET A 696 5.20 -21.95 9.67
N SER A 697 3.96 -22.37 9.93
CA SER A 697 2.78 -21.83 9.27
C SER A 697 2.43 -20.43 9.79
N THR A 698 1.74 -19.63 8.98
CA THR A 698 1.29 -18.28 9.38
C THR A 698 0.43 -18.34 10.64
N GLY A 699 0.75 -17.50 11.63
CA GLY A 699 0.00 -17.42 12.89
C GLY A 699 0.34 -18.49 13.94
N ASN A 700 1.32 -19.38 13.66
CA ASN A 700 1.78 -20.43 14.56
C ASN A 700 3.06 -20.09 15.34
N LEU A 701 3.76 -19.01 14.96
CA LEU A 701 4.90 -18.49 15.72
C LEU A 701 4.51 -18.23 17.19
N GLY A 702 5.33 -18.71 18.13
CA GLY A 702 5.07 -18.60 19.57
C GLY A 702 4.01 -19.57 20.12
N LYS A 703 3.37 -20.40 19.28
CA LYS A 703 2.40 -21.44 19.68
C LYS A 703 2.95 -22.85 19.51
N PHE A 704 3.73 -23.06 18.46
CA PHE A 704 4.40 -24.31 18.13
C PHE A 704 5.91 -24.14 18.21
N PHE A 705 6.60 -25.24 18.43
CA PHE A 705 8.06 -25.29 18.52
C PHE A 705 8.62 -26.12 17.37
N LEU A 706 9.21 -25.42 16.40
CA LEU A 706 9.84 -26.00 15.21
C LEU A 706 11.35 -26.00 15.41
N THR A 707 12.01 -27.16 15.34
CA THR A 707 13.43 -27.24 15.65
C THR A 707 14.15 -28.44 15.01
N GLY A 708 15.42 -28.64 15.36
CA GLY A 708 16.25 -29.76 14.92
C GLY A 708 17.74 -29.60 15.19
N GLU A 709 18.47 -30.68 14.99
CA GLU A 709 19.93 -30.73 15.02
C GLU A 709 20.50 -31.21 13.68
N VAL A 710 21.44 -30.45 13.13
CA VAL A 710 22.10 -30.76 11.85
C VAL A 710 23.60 -30.84 12.08
N ILE A 711 24.13 -32.06 12.02
CA ILE A 711 25.47 -32.39 12.50
C ILE A 711 26.23 -33.19 11.44
N ASN A 712 27.49 -32.81 11.18
CA ASN A 712 28.45 -33.56 10.36
C ASN A 712 27.93 -34.00 8.98
N SER A 713 27.08 -33.18 8.37
CA SER A 713 26.35 -33.53 7.15
C SER A 713 26.75 -32.67 5.96
N LYS A 714 26.49 -33.17 4.74
CA LYS A 714 26.82 -32.50 3.48
C LYS A 714 25.56 -32.04 2.77
N PHE A 715 25.55 -30.80 2.30
CA PHE A 715 24.43 -30.20 1.56
C PHE A 715 24.95 -29.58 0.27
N HIS A 716 24.67 -30.20 -0.88
CA HIS A 716 25.21 -29.74 -2.15
C HIS A 716 24.30 -29.88 -3.35
N HIS A 717 24.48 -29.00 -4.32
CA HIS A 717 23.69 -28.97 -5.56
C HIS A 717 22.17 -28.82 -5.32
N ASN A 718 21.77 -28.51 -4.08
CA ASN A 718 20.41 -28.16 -3.75
C ASN A 718 20.12 -26.75 -4.26
N TYR A 719 18.85 -26.41 -4.40
CA TYR A 719 18.48 -25.03 -4.73
C TYR A 719 18.98 -24.08 -3.63
N PHE A 720 18.55 -24.30 -2.38
CA PHE A 720 19.24 -23.86 -1.17
C PHE A 720 19.75 -25.10 -0.44
N GLY A 721 20.95 -25.04 0.14
CA GLY A 721 21.49 -26.15 0.93
C GLY A 721 20.54 -26.55 2.06
N ALA A 722 20.09 -25.59 2.86
CA ALA A 722 18.99 -25.74 3.81
C ALA A 722 18.27 -24.42 4.09
N TYR A 723 16.98 -24.49 4.47
CA TYR A 723 16.13 -23.31 4.71
C TYR A 723 15.32 -23.43 6.01
N THR A 724 15.22 -22.34 6.77
CA THR A 724 14.33 -22.28 7.94
C THR A 724 13.43 -21.05 7.93
N PHE A 725 12.21 -21.18 8.46
CA PHE A 725 11.24 -20.10 8.66
C PHE A 725 10.57 -20.29 10.02
N GLY A 726 10.80 -19.37 10.95
CA GLY A 726 10.27 -19.42 12.32
C GLY A 726 10.75 -20.62 13.15
N ALA A 727 11.92 -21.19 12.87
CA ALA A 727 12.51 -22.26 13.67
C ALA A 727 13.29 -21.69 14.87
N THR A 728 13.43 -22.46 15.95
CA THR A 728 14.07 -21.96 17.18
C THR A 728 15.05 -22.98 17.75
N GLY A 729 16.20 -22.50 18.21
CA GLY A 729 17.13 -23.31 19.00
C GLY A 729 17.78 -24.45 18.25
N MET A 730 18.10 -24.25 16.97
CA MET A 730 18.74 -25.28 16.15
C MET A 730 20.26 -25.24 16.30
N THR A 731 20.87 -26.42 16.28
CA THR A 731 22.33 -26.59 16.20
C THR A 731 22.70 -27.00 14.78
N TRP A 732 23.63 -26.26 14.18
CA TRP A 732 24.25 -26.56 12.89
C TRP A 732 25.75 -26.72 13.13
N ARG A 733 26.23 -27.96 13.23
CA ARG A 733 27.63 -28.22 13.59
C ARG A 733 28.36 -29.13 12.61
N GLY A 734 29.57 -28.76 12.20
CA GLY A 734 30.44 -29.69 11.46
C GLY A 734 29.99 -29.99 10.03
N ASN A 735 29.06 -29.21 9.47
CA ASN A 735 28.48 -29.49 8.16
C ASN A 735 29.26 -28.83 7.02
N GLU A 736 29.05 -29.34 5.81
CA GLU A 736 29.63 -28.81 4.58
C GLU A 736 28.50 -28.39 3.62
N PHE A 737 28.47 -27.11 3.22
CA PHE A 737 27.47 -26.54 2.32
C PHE A 737 28.15 -26.01 1.05
N TYR A 738 27.97 -26.71 -0.08
CA TYR A 738 28.72 -26.38 -1.29
C TYR A 738 27.99 -26.59 -2.61
N ALA A 739 28.42 -25.85 -3.64
CA ALA A 739 27.87 -25.95 -4.99
C ALA A 739 26.33 -25.85 -5.04
N ASN A 740 25.71 -25.16 -4.07
CA ASN A 740 24.27 -24.93 -4.07
C ASN A 740 23.96 -23.77 -5.02
N ILE A 741 22.80 -23.86 -5.67
CA ILE A 741 22.36 -22.94 -6.75
C ILE A 741 22.14 -21.52 -6.24
N ARG A 742 21.95 -21.34 -4.93
CA ARG A 742 21.89 -20.00 -4.34
C ARG A 742 22.59 -19.92 -2.99
N TYR A 743 21.96 -20.41 -1.93
CA TYR A 743 22.45 -20.24 -0.56
C TYR A 743 22.96 -21.57 -0.01
N GLY A 744 24.02 -21.54 0.80
CA GLY A 744 24.39 -22.69 1.62
C GLY A 744 23.33 -22.91 2.70
N LEU A 745 23.30 -22.06 3.72
CA LEU A 745 22.29 -22.07 4.78
C LEU A 745 21.55 -20.73 4.83
N ASP A 746 20.20 -20.78 4.74
CA ASP A 746 19.31 -19.60 4.76
C ASP A 746 18.29 -19.66 5.90
N PRO A 747 18.67 -19.31 7.15
CA PRO A 747 17.69 -19.08 8.20
C PRO A 747 16.96 -17.77 8.00
N HIS A 748 15.63 -17.85 8.02
CA HIS A 748 14.79 -16.77 7.54
C HIS A 748 13.59 -16.51 8.46
N ASP A 749 13.01 -15.30 8.38
CA ASP A 749 11.73 -14.89 9.00
C ASP A 749 11.54 -15.41 10.43
N ASP A 750 12.17 -14.73 11.38
CA ASP A 750 12.04 -15.00 12.82
C ASP A 750 12.62 -16.36 13.27
N SER A 751 13.60 -16.91 12.53
CA SER A 751 14.38 -18.06 12.96
C SER A 751 15.50 -17.63 13.92
N ASN A 752 15.51 -18.15 15.16
CA ASN A 752 16.22 -17.52 16.28
C ASN A 752 16.91 -18.53 17.21
N GLY A 753 17.96 -18.05 17.91
CA GLY A 753 18.65 -18.82 18.93
C GLY A 753 19.51 -19.96 18.37
N PHE A 754 19.99 -19.83 17.14
CA PHE A 754 20.79 -20.88 16.49
C PHE A 754 22.24 -20.85 16.94
N LEU A 755 22.85 -22.02 17.00
CA LEU A 755 24.30 -22.19 17.01
C LEU A 755 24.75 -22.72 15.65
N VAL A 756 25.52 -21.92 14.91
CA VAL A 756 26.17 -22.31 13.65
C VAL A 756 27.66 -22.39 13.90
N GLU A 757 28.18 -23.60 14.08
CA GLU A 757 29.52 -23.86 14.58
C GLU A 757 30.32 -24.86 13.73
N ASN A 758 31.60 -24.59 13.46
CA ASN A 758 32.49 -25.55 12.80
C ASN A 758 32.00 -26.02 11.41
N ASN A 759 31.21 -25.22 10.69
CA ASN A 759 30.74 -25.57 9.35
C ASN A 759 31.66 -24.99 8.27
N VAL A 760 31.59 -25.57 7.07
CA VAL A 760 32.29 -25.10 5.88
C VAL A 760 31.27 -24.69 4.82
N PHE A 761 31.35 -23.44 4.33
CA PHE A 761 30.47 -22.90 3.30
C PHE A 761 31.27 -22.48 2.06
N HIS A 762 31.16 -23.19 0.95
CA HIS A 762 31.98 -22.85 -0.22
C HIS A 762 31.37 -23.07 -1.60
N HIS A 763 31.80 -22.26 -2.57
CA HIS A 763 31.42 -22.41 -3.97
C HIS A 763 29.90 -22.40 -4.19
N ASN A 764 29.15 -21.65 -3.37
CA ASN A 764 27.72 -21.45 -3.57
C ASN A 764 27.49 -20.26 -4.52
N ASP A 765 26.45 -20.34 -5.35
CA ASP A 765 26.13 -19.35 -6.38
C ASP A 765 25.62 -17.99 -5.83
N SER A 766 25.48 -17.86 -4.52
CA SER A 766 25.20 -16.60 -3.83
C SER A 766 25.97 -16.50 -2.49
N HIS A 767 25.28 -16.54 -1.34
CA HIS A 767 25.92 -16.44 -0.02
C HIS A 767 26.23 -17.83 0.56
N GLY A 768 27.31 -17.94 1.33
CA GLY A 768 27.58 -19.13 2.13
C GLY A 768 26.51 -19.32 3.21
N LEU A 769 26.42 -18.32 4.10
CA LEU A 769 25.43 -18.24 5.18
C LEU A 769 24.68 -16.91 5.14
N ILE A 770 23.36 -16.95 5.23
CA ILE A 770 22.52 -15.75 5.32
C ILE A 770 21.45 -15.91 6.40
N PHE A 771 21.45 -15.01 7.38
CA PHE A 771 20.33 -14.81 8.30
C PHE A 771 19.50 -13.61 7.83
N SER A 772 18.22 -13.81 7.53
CA SER A 772 17.38 -12.79 6.88
C SER A 772 16.02 -12.62 7.55
N LYS A 773 15.62 -11.37 7.76
CA LYS A 773 14.33 -10.96 8.36
C LYS A 773 14.17 -11.39 9.83
N ARG A 774 14.68 -10.55 10.73
CA ARG A 774 14.48 -10.66 12.20
C ARG A 774 15.02 -11.96 12.79
N CYS A 775 16.14 -12.45 12.27
CA CYS A 775 16.84 -13.57 12.86
C CYS A 775 17.85 -13.04 13.89
N ILE A 776 17.60 -13.32 15.17
CA ILE A 776 18.26 -12.68 16.30
C ILE A 776 18.75 -13.69 17.34
N ASN A 777 19.68 -13.23 18.18
CA ASN A 777 20.30 -14.02 19.25
C ASN A 777 20.97 -15.31 18.74
N ASN A 778 21.52 -15.29 17.52
CA ASN A 778 22.24 -16.42 16.96
C ASN A 778 23.75 -16.29 17.20
N VAL A 779 24.43 -17.43 17.31
CA VAL A 779 25.88 -17.54 17.45
C VAL A 779 26.44 -18.24 16.22
N ILE A 780 27.33 -17.55 15.50
CA ILE A 780 27.99 -18.03 14.29
C ILE A 780 29.48 -18.06 14.58
N ARG A 781 30.04 -19.24 14.87
CA ARG A 781 31.42 -19.35 15.31
C ARG A 781 32.25 -20.45 14.68
N ASN A 782 33.55 -20.25 14.59
CA ASN A 782 34.51 -21.27 14.13
C ASN A 782 34.18 -21.85 12.74
N ASN A 783 33.42 -21.14 11.90
CA ASN A 783 33.10 -21.61 10.55
C ASN A 783 34.17 -21.16 9.55
N ILE A 784 34.28 -21.90 8.45
CA ILE A 784 35.09 -21.55 7.28
C ILE A 784 34.14 -21.18 6.14
N SER A 785 34.30 -20.01 5.53
CA SER A 785 33.47 -19.60 4.39
C SER A 785 34.28 -18.99 3.25
N TYR A 786 34.27 -19.64 2.08
CA TYR A 786 35.09 -19.22 0.96
C TYR A 786 34.57 -19.51 -0.44
N GLY A 787 35.04 -18.75 -1.43
CA GLY A 787 34.70 -18.99 -2.83
C GLY A 787 33.20 -18.87 -3.16
N ASN A 788 32.41 -18.21 -2.30
CA ASN A 788 30.99 -17.98 -2.57
C ASN A 788 30.85 -16.75 -3.47
N LYS A 789 29.94 -16.82 -4.46
CA LYS A 789 29.80 -15.77 -5.49
C LYS A 789 29.45 -14.40 -4.92
N SER A 790 28.84 -14.36 -3.73
CA SER A 790 28.47 -13.13 -3.03
C SER A 790 29.13 -12.99 -1.67
N HIS A 791 28.49 -13.37 -0.56
CA HIS A 791 29.01 -13.07 0.78
C HIS A 791 29.38 -14.35 1.50
N GLY A 792 30.41 -14.32 2.33
CA GLY A 792 30.69 -15.42 3.22
C GLY A 792 29.56 -15.57 4.24
N ILE A 793 29.34 -14.49 5.02
CA ILE A 793 28.25 -14.39 6.01
C ILE A 793 27.46 -13.10 5.78
N MET A 794 26.13 -13.19 5.77
CA MET A 794 25.24 -12.04 5.68
C MET A 794 24.21 -12.02 6.80
N LEU A 795 24.06 -10.86 7.46
CA LEU A 795 22.90 -10.53 8.29
C LEU A 795 22.05 -9.48 7.55
N HIS A 796 20.77 -9.78 7.39
CA HIS A 796 19.86 -9.03 6.53
C HIS A 796 18.54 -8.73 7.23
N GLU A 797 18.03 -7.50 7.08
CA GLU A 797 16.67 -7.08 7.48
C GLU A 797 16.34 -7.34 8.95
N LEU A 798 16.85 -6.51 9.85
CA LEU A 798 16.63 -6.56 11.32
C LEU A 798 17.14 -7.83 11.99
N SER A 799 18.16 -8.46 11.40
CA SER A 799 18.83 -9.59 12.03
C SER A 799 19.85 -9.07 13.04
N ASP A 800 19.30 -8.64 14.18
CA ASP A 800 19.99 -7.91 15.25
C ASP A 800 20.50 -8.86 16.36
N LYS A 801 21.43 -8.37 17.19
CA LYS A 801 21.91 -9.06 18.41
C LYS A 801 22.50 -10.46 18.15
N ASN A 802 23.14 -10.63 17.00
CA ASN A 802 23.86 -11.85 16.66
C ASN A 802 25.36 -11.70 16.98
N VAL A 803 26.01 -12.84 17.21
CA VAL A 803 27.45 -12.93 17.44
C VAL A 803 28.09 -13.71 16.29
N ILE A 804 29.04 -13.09 15.60
CA ILE A 804 29.88 -13.69 14.56
C ILE A 804 31.31 -13.70 15.09
N GLU A 805 31.82 -14.87 15.49
CA GLU A 805 33.13 -14.96 16.14
C GLU A 805 34.05 -16.07 15.65
N ASN A 806 35.36 -15.81 15.62
CA ASN A 806 36.38 -16.83 15.33
C ASN A 806 36.19 -17.57 13.99
N ASN A 807 35.55 -16.95 13.00
CA ASN A 807 35.36 -17.54 11.67
C ASN A 807 36.54 -17.22 10.75
N GLN A 808 36.83 -18.12 9.82
CA GLN A 808 37.78 -17.92 8.72
C GLN A 808 37.01 -17.64 7.43
N ILE A 809 37.16 -16.45 6.84
CA ILE A 809 36.33 -16.01 5.72
C ILE A 809 37.18 -15.41 4.60
N TYR A 810 37.22 -16.07 3.44
CA TYR A 810 38.13 -15.67 2.36
C TYR A 810 37.61 -15.89 0.95
N ASP A 811 38.14 -15.18 -0.03
CA ASP A 811 37.79 -15.34 -1.45
C ASP A 811 36.28 -15.21 -1.78
N ASN A 812 35.55 -14.35 -1.04
CA ASN A 812 34.17 -13.98 -1.33
C ASN A 812 34.08 -12.52 -1.84
N ALA A 813 32.92 -12.10 -2.35
CA ALA A 813 32.72 -10.68 -2.68
C ALA A 813 32.75 -9.81 -1.41
N ASP A 814 31.94 -10.14 -0.40
CA ASP A 814 32.12 -9.57 0.94
C ASP A 814 32.40 -10.70 1.93
N GLY A 815 33.32 -10.50 2.86
CA GLY A 815 33.52 -11.47 3.95
C GLY A 815 32.27 -11.52 4.83
N ILE A 816 31.99 -10.42 5.52
CA ILE A 816 30.79 -10.25 6.37
C ILE A 816 30.00 -9.02 5.91
N ALA A 817 28.69 -9.18 5.71
CA ALA A 817 27.78 -8.11 5.32
C ALA A 817 26.65 -7.91 6.34
N LEU A 818 26.50 -6.69 6.86
CA LEU A 818 25.38 -6.26 7.69
C LEU A 818 24.49 -5.28 6.93
N ASP A 819 23.33 -5.74 6.48
CA ASP A 819 22.35 -4.96 5.74
C ASP A 819 21.09 -4.76 6.58
N HIS A 820 20.85 -3.51 7.00
CA HIS A 820 19.77 -3.14 7.91
C HIS A 820 19.74 -4.00 9.19
N SER A 821 20.90 -4.26 9.80
CA SER A 821 21.06 -5.18 10.93
C SER A 821 21.98 -4.55 11.99
N SER A 822 21.46 -4.43 13.22
CA SER A 822 22.00 -3.58 14.28
C SER A 822 22.38 -4.38 15.53
N GLN A 823 23.20 -3.80 16.40
CA GLN A 823 23.56 -4.39 17.69
C GLN A 823 24.23 -5.78 17.57
N ASN A 824 24.90 -6.05 16.47
CA ASN A 824 25.63 -7.31 16.25
C ASN A 824 27.08 -7.18 16.71
N VAL A 825 27.67 -8.32 17.10
CA VAL A 825 29.07 -8.43 17.50
C VAL A 825 29.83 -9.26 16.46
N ILE A 826 30.83 -8.66 15.83
CA ILE A 826 31.76 -9.31 14.90
C ILE A 826 33.13 -9.31 15.57
N ARG A 827 33.60 -10.46 16.08
CA ARG A 827 34.86 -10.50 16.82
C ARG A 827 35.79 -11.67 16.56
N GLY A 828 37.10 -11.47 16.64
CA GLY A 828 38.07 -12.57 16.55
C GLY A 828 38.10 -13.28 15.20
N ASN A 829 37.48 -12.73 14.15
CA ASN A 829 37.43 -13.37 12.83
C ASN A 829 38.70 -13.10 12.02
N THR A 830 39.09 -14.07 11.20
CA THR A 830 40.15 -13.94 10.20
C THR A 830 39.51 -13.80 8.82
N ILE A 831 39.62 -12.62 8.22
CA ILE A 831 38.91 -12.24 6.99
C ILE A 831 39.95 -11.82 5.94
N SER A 832 40.19 -12.64 4.92
CA SER A 832 41.29 -12.41 3.96
C SER A 832 40.85 -12.48 2.50
N ASN A 833 41.47 -11.71 1.61
CA ASN A 833 41.31 -11.85 0.14
C ASN A 833 39.87 -11.71 -0.38
N ASN A 834 38.98 -11.07 0.38
CA ASN A 834 37.63 -10.77 -0.09
C ASN A 834 37.65 -9.47 -0.93
N LYS A 835 36.63 -9.21 -1.76
CA LYS A 835 36.52 -7.88 -2.40
C LYS A 835 36.32 -6.79 -1.35
N ARG A 836 35.53 -7.03 -0.30
CA ARG A 836 35.44 -6.21 0.92
C ARG A 836 35.45 -7.10 2.17
N GLY A 837 36.13 -6.71 3.24
CA GLY A 837 36.22 -7.50 4.47
C GLY A 837 34.89 -7.52 5.24
N VAL A 838 34.61 -6.44 5.98
CA VAL A 838 33.34 -6.23 6.69
C VAL A 838 32.61 -5.02 6.10
N ARG A 839 31.34 -5.19 5.74
CA ARG A 839 30.50 -4.12 5.18
C ARG A 839 29.26 -3.90 6.05
N THR A 840 28.95 -2.64 6.35
CA THR A 840 27.73 -2.25 7.07
C THR A 840 26.95 -1.18 6.30
N ASN A 841 25.64 -1.36 6.13
CA ASN A 841 24.79 -0.43 5.37
C ASN A 841 23.29 -0.45 5.72
N LYS A 842 22.55 0.50 5.12
CA LYS A 842 21.09 0.67 5.22
C LYS A 842 20.57 0.80 6.66
N GLY A 843 21.23 1.61 7.49
CA GLY A 843 20.80 1.77 8.88
C GLY A 843 21.19 0.60 9.78
N SER A 844 22.32 -0.06 9.51
CA SER A 844 22.95 -0.99 10.46
C SER A 844 23.64 -0.18 11.56
N LEU A 845 23.02 -0.11 12.74
CA LEU A 845 23.42 0.76 13.84
C LEU A 845 24.10 -0.01 14.98
N ASP A 846 24.95 0.68 15.73
CA ASP A 846 25.46 0.21 17.02
C ASP A 846 26.11 -1.19 16.99
N ASN A 847 26.77 -1.55 15.89
CA ASN A 847 27.48 -2.83 15.79
C ASN A 847 28.91 -2.71 16.35
N LEU A 848 29.38 -3.79 16.96
CA LEU A 848 30.75 -3.94 17.44
C LEU A 848 31.56 -4.80 16.45
N ILE A 849 32.60 -4.22 15.86
CA ILE A 849 33.60 -4.92 15.03
C ILE A 849 34.91 -4.89 15.82
N ALA A 850 35.25 -5.99 16.50
CA ALA A 850 36.38 -5.99 17.43
C ALA A 850 37.35 -7.18 17.32
N ASN A 851 38.65 -6.94 17.49
CA ASN A 851 39.67 -7.99 17.52
C ASN A 851 39.70 -8.87 16.25
N ASN A 852 39.31 -8.35 15.08
CA ASN A 852 39.37 -9.09 13.82
C ASN A 852 40.71 -8.87 13.10
N GLN A 853 41.16 -9.88 12.37
CA GLN A 853 42.28 -9.79 11.42
C GLN A 853 41.72 -9.70 10.01
N ILE A 854 41.85 -8.54 9.36
CA ILE A 854 41.28 -8.26 8.03
C ILE A 854 42.40 -7.95 7.05
N SER A 855 42.62 -8.82 6.07
CA SER A 855 43.77 -8.71 5.17
C SER A 855 43.44 -8.85 3.69
N GLY A 856 44.25 -8.24 2.82
CA GLY A 856 44.20 -8.49 1.38
C GLY A 856 42.89 -8.10 0.69
N SER A 857 42.04 -7.25 1.30
CA SER A 857 40.77 -6.90 0.69
C SER A 857 40.98 -6.02 -0.55
N ALA A 858 40.40 -6.44 -1.69
CA ALA A 858 40.61 -5.77 -2.97
C ALA A 858 40.10 -4.32 -3.01
N GLN A 859 39.10 -3.98 -2.18
CA GLN A 859 38.58 -2.62 -2.04
C GLN A 859 38.72 -2.06 -0.64
N TYR A 860 38.05 -2.66 0.35
CA TYR A 860 37.91 -2.09 1.69
C TYR A 860 38.04 -3.19 2.75
N GLY A 861 38.83 -2.97 3.79
CA GLY A 861 38.88 -3.85 4.96
C GLY A 861 37.57 -3.75 5.74
N VAL A 862 37.22 -2.55 6.21
CA VAL A 862 35.91 -2.24 6.81
C VAL A 862 35.26 -1.09 6.03
N TYR A 863 33.99 -1.25 5.66
CA TYR A 863 33.25 -0.29 4.85
C TYR A 863 31.90 0.08 5.47
N LEU A 864 31.76 1.35 5.90
CA LEU A 864 30.57 1.88 6.56
C LEU A 864 29.88 2.92 5.67
N TYR A 865 28.65 2.67 5.21
CA TYR A 865 27.90 3.62 4.37
C TYR A 865 26.38 3.51 4.54
N GLY A 866 25.62 4.43 3.96
CA GLY A 866 24.15 4.32 3.93
C GLY A 866 23.54 4.35 5.32
N ASN A 867 23.88 5.37 6.10
CA ASN A 867 23.38 5.62 7.47
C ASN A 867 23.73 4.51 8.47
N SER A 868 24.87 3.86 8.30
CA SER A 868 25.40 2.92 9.31
C SER A 868 26.14 3.73 10.38
N GLU A 869 25.43 4.09 11.45
CA GLU A 869 25.91 5.02 12.47
C GLU A 869 26.09 4.33 13.84
N GLY A 870 26.89 4.94 14.71
CA GLY A 870 27.12 4.42 16.07
C GLY A 870 27.98 3.16 16.15
N ASN A 871 28.59 2.71 15.05
CA ASN A 871 29.37 1.47 15.06
C ASN A 871 30.74 1.68 15.72
N LEU A 872 31.17 0.68 16.48
CA LEU A 872 32.47 0.66 17.17
C LEU A 872 33.40 -0.34 16.50
N ILE A 873 34.50 0.17 15.95
CA ILE A 873 35.56 -0.57 15.28
C ILE A 873 36.78 -0.54 16.21
N GLN A 874 37.04 -1.63 16.93
CA GLN A 874 38.04 -1.61 18.00
C GLN A 874 39.04 -2.76 17.96
N ASN A 875 40.32 -2.50 18.24
CA ASN A 875 41.36 -3.54 18.37
C ASN A 875 41.50 -4.44 17.13
N ASN A 876 41.10 -3.99 15.94
CA ASN A 876 41.24 -4.78 14.72
C ASN A 876 42.63 -4.59 14.11
N THR A 877 43.14 -5.63 13.46
CA THR A 877 44.34 -5.55 12.63
C THR A 877 43.93 -5.61 11.16
N LEU A 878 44.14 -4.51 10.44
CA LEU A 878 43.81 -4.36 9.02
C LEU A 878 45.09 -4.21 8.20
N THR A 879 45.43 -5.23 7.40
CA THR A 879 46.72 -5.31 6.69
C THR A 879 46.58 -5.48 5.19
N ASN A 880 47.37 -4.80 4.37
CA ASN A 880 47.42 -5.02 2.91
C ASN A 880 46.07 -4.86 2.19
N ASN A 881 45.17 -4.00 2.68
CA ASN A 881 43.90 -3.69 2.03
C ASN A 881 44.06 -2.47 1.11
N ALA A 882 43.23 -2.34 0.07
CA ALA A 882 43.22 -1.13 -0.75
C ALA A 882 42.82 0.12 0.06
N ASN A 883 41.83 0.00 0.94
CA ASN A 883 41.63 0.94 2.05
C ASN A 883 41.37 0.10 3.31
N ALA A 884 42.06 0.38 4.41
CA ALA A 884 41.79 -0.35 5.65
C ALA A 884 40.38 -0.03 6.14
N LEU A 885 40.09 1.24 6.43
CA LEU A 885 38.78 1.69 6.90
C LEU A 885 38.20 2.76 5.96
N TYR A 886 37.04 2.50 5.39
CA TYR A 886 36.35 3.39 4.48
C TYR A 886 35.01 3.85 5.08
N ILE A 887 34.91 5.14 5.41
CA ILE A 887 33.79 5.71 6.16
C ILE A 887 33.03 6.73 5.31
N LYS A 888 31.76 6.42 5.05
CA LYS A 888 30.77 7.26 4.35
C LYS A 888 29.48 7.38 5.17
N SER A 889 29.62 7.43 6.49
CA SER A 889 28.53 7.49 7.47
C SER A 889 29.01 8.23 8.72
N ASN A 890 28.12 8.43 9.69
CA ASN A 890 28.33 9.36 10.79
C ASN A 890 28.45 8.65 12.15
N HIS A 891 28.97 9.35 13.15
CA HIS A 891 28.96 8.91 14.56
C HIS A 891 29.64 7.56 14.84
N ASN A 892 30.54 7.09 13.97
CA ASN A 892 31.27 5.85 14.21
C ASN A 892 32.56 6.10 14.96
N GLN A 893 33.03 5.09 15.70
CA GLN A 893 34.26 5.17 16.47
C GLN A 893 35.24 4.11 15.98
N ALA A 894 36.47 4.51 15.65
CA ALA A 894 37.57 3.58 15.39
C ALA A 894 38.65 3.78 16.46
N LEU A 895 38.79 2.79 17.33
CA LEU A 895 39.64 2.87 18.53
C LEU A 895 40.69 1.76 18.55
N ASN A 896 41.94 2.06 18.88
CA ASN A 896 42.97 1.04 19.13
C ASN A 896 43.22 0.04 17.98
N ASN A 897 42.95 0.43 16.73
CA ASN A 897 43.16 -0.45 15.57
C ASN A 897 44.59 -0.34 15.04
N ILE A 898 45.11 -1.44 14.49
CA ILE A 898 46.39 -1.48 13.78
C ILE A 898 46.10 -1.54 12.27
N LEU A 899 46.46 -0.50 11.55
CA LEU A 899 46.28 -0.38 10.11
C LEU A 899 47.67 -0.35 9.46
N ASP A 900 48.13 -1.50 8.95
CA ASP A 900 49.50 -1.70 8.46
C ASP A 900 49.55 -2.02 6.95
N LYS A 901 50.45 -1.40 6.20
CA LYS A 901 50.71 -1.69 4.77
C LYS A 901 49.46 -1.60 3.85
N ASN A 902 48.48 -0.78 4.20
CA ASN A 902 47.31 -0.56 3.34
C ASN A 902 47.63 0.45 2.24
N LYS A 903 46.90 0.48 1.12
CA LYS A 903 47.08 1.58 0.14
C LYS A 903 46.62 2.92 0.75
N VAL A 904 45.48 2.92 1.44
CA VAL A 904 45.04 4.01 2.33
C VAL A 904 44.70 3.43 3.70
N GLY A 905 45.16 4.06 4.79
CA GLY A 905 44.78 3.67 6.14
C GLY A 905 43.29 3.93 6.37
N ILE A 906 42.90 5.19 6.54
CA ILE A 906 41.51 5.61 6.77
C ILE A 906 41.08 6.59 5.68
N TYR A 907 39.90 6.34 5.10
CA TYR A 907 39.30 7.17 4.06
C TYR A 907 37.94 7.71 4.52
N PHE A 908 37.79 9.04 4.59
CA PHE A 908 36.49 9.71 4.76
C PHE A 908 35.96 10.24 3.43
N LEU A 909 34.68 9.99 3.13
CA LEU A 909 34.03 10.46 1.90
C LEU A 909 32.73 11.24 2.15
N GLY A 910 32.57 12.36 1.44
CA GLY A 910 31.32 13.06 1.25
C GLY A 910 30.84 13.75 2.52
N GLN A 911 29.71 13.29 3.06
CA GLN A 911 29.05 13.87 4.23
C GLN A 911 29.35 13.10 5.54
N ALA A 912 30.36 12.23 5.56
CA ALA A 912 30.72 11.49 6.77
C ALA A 912 31.13 12.45 7.89
N SER A 913 30.39 12.55 8.98
CA SER A 913 30.69 13.48 10.07
C SER A 913 30.60 12.84 11.45
N GLN A 914 31.18 13.52 12.43
CA GLN A 914 31.15 13.17 13.84
C GLN A 914 31.70 11.76 14.12
N ASN A 915 32.56 11.26 13.25
CA ASN A 915 33.31 10.03 13.50
C ASN A 915 34.54 10.34 14.36
N ARG A 916 34.91 9.40 15.21
CA ARG A 916 36.03 9.54 16.16
C ARG A 916 37.10 8.50 15.88
N LEU A 917 38.35 8.96 15.74
CA LEU A 917 39.54 8.13 15.63
C LEU A 917 40.43 8.39 16.85
N ALA A 918 40.72 7.37 17.65
CA ALA A 918 41.63 7.48 18.80
C ALA A 918 42.50 6.24 18.97
N HIS A 919 43.74 6.42 19.42
CA HIS A 919 44.69 5.36 19.75
C HIS A 919 44.98 4.37 18.61
N ASN A 920 44.71 4.72 17.34
CA ASN A 920 45.00 3.84 16.21
C ASN A 920 46.47 3.95 15.80
N LYS A 921 47.05 2.83 15.34
CA LYS A 921 48.37 2.77 14.74
C LYS A 921 48.23 2.64 13.22
N ILE A 922 48.43 3.74 12.50
CA ILE A 922 48.24 3.86 11.04
C ILE A 922 49.60 4.01 10.36
N ILE A 923 50.12 2.92 9.81
CA ILE A 923 51.54 2.80 9.45
C ILE A 923 51.77 2.19 8.07
N TYR A 924 52.84 2.63 7.42
CA TYR A 924 53.30 2.08 6.14
C TYR A 924 52.27 2.11 5.02
N SER A 925 51.35 3.08 5.03
CA SER A 925 50.34 3.19 3.99
C SER A 925 50.95 3.67 2.66
N GLY A 926 50.65 2.97 1.56
CA GLY A 926 51.26 3.20 0.24
C GLY A 926 50.85 4.51 -0.45
N SER A 927 49.76 5.14 -0.02
CA SER A 927 49.31 6.46 -0.51
C SER A 927 49.10 7.46 0.62
N TYR A 928 48.22 7.16 1.59
CA TYR A 928 47.86 8.06 2.68
C TYR A 928 47.59 7.30 3.97
N GLY A 929 48.03 7.83 5.11
CA GLY A 929 47.62 7.36 6.44
C GLY A 929 46.13 7.65 6.66
N VAL A 930 45.76 8.93 6.70
CA VAL A 930 44.38 9.40 6.73
C VAL A 930 44.12 10.32 5.54
N TYR A 931 43.07 10.01 4.77
CA TYR A 931 42.63 10.77 3.61
C TYR A 931 41.17 11.19 3.75
N ALA A 932 40.89 12.48 3.60
CA ALA A 932 39.54 13.03 3.67
C ALA A 932 39.18 13.75 2.37
N LYS A 933 38.08 13.31 1.73
CA LYS A 933 37.43 14.00 0.61
C LYS A 933 35.99 14.30 0.98
N MET A 934 35.83 15.41 1.69
CA MET A 934 34.62 15.76 2.44
C MET A 934 33.98 17.03 1.89
N SER A 935 32.67 17.15 2.05
CA SER A 935 31.95 18.41 1.83
C SER A 935 32.25 19.41 2.97
N THR A 936 32.16 20.70 2.68
CA THR A 936 32.33 21.76 3.69
C THR A 936 31.28 21.62 4.80
N GLY A 937 31.68 21.88 6.05
CA GLY A 937 30.79 21.82 7.23
C GLY A 937 30.64 20.45 7.89
N PHE A 938 31.29 19.39 7.38
CA PHE A 938 31.29 18.06 7.99
C PHE A 938 32.64 17.81 8.70
N LEU A 939 32.62 17.68 10.03
CA LEU A 939 33.82 17.51 10.85
C LEU A 939 33.95 16.06 11.34
N ASN A 940 35.16 15.51 11.35
CA ASN A 940 35.51 14.25 12.03
C ASN A 940 36.64 14.52 13.03
N PHE A 941 36.66 13.75 14.12
CA PHE A 941 37.59 13.93 15.22
C PHE A 941 38.73 12.92 15.09
N VAL A 942 39.92 13.41 14.73
CA VAL A 942 41.16 12.61 14.73
C VAL A 942 41.98 13.07 15.91
N GLU A 943 42.06 12.26 16.96
CA GLU A 943 42.76 12.63 18.20
C GLU A 943 44.28 12.54 18.07
N ASP A 944 45.01 13.33 18.85
CA ASP A 944 46.50 13.36 18.83
C ASP A 944 47.14 12.06 19.34
N ASN A 945 46.36 11.23 20.04
CA ASN A 945 46.80 9.92 20.53
C ASN A 945 46.85 8.82 19.44
N ASN A 946 46.56 9.15 18.18
CA ASN A 946 46.78 8.25 17.05
C ASN A 946 48.26 8.28 16.63
N THR A 947 48.83 7.10 16.40
CA THR A 947 50.19 6.95 15.85
C THR A 947 50.11 6.85 14.33
N ILE A 948 50.31 7.98 13.63
CA ILE A 948 50.29 8.08 12.16
C ILE A 948 51.71 8.38 11.68
N TRP A 949 52.42 7.37 11.18
CA TRP A 949 53.83 7.54 10.79
C TRP A 949 54.26 6.55 9.71
N ARG A 950 55.32 6.90 8.99
CA ARG A 950 55.89 6.12 7.87
C ARG A 950 54.88 5.80 6.76
N ASN A 951 53.83 6.61 6.61
CA ASN A 951 52.97 6.57 5.44
C ASN A 951 53.60 7.40 4.32
N ARG A 952 53.23 7.16 3.05
CA ARG A 952 53.68 8.03 1.95
C ARG A 952 53.30 9.50 2.18
N LYS A 953 52.11 9.73 2.76
CA LYS A 953 51.63 11.00 3.32
C LYS A 953 50.78 10.69 4.55
N ASP A 954 50.98 11.37 5.67
CA ASP A 954 50.31 11.03 6.93
C ASP A 954 48.85 11.51 7.00
N LEU A 955 48.58 12.79 6.72
CA LEU A 955 47.24 13.37 6.71
C LEU A 955 47.03 14.25 5.47
N VAL A 956 45.90 14.05 4.77
CA VAL A 956 45.48 14.91 3.63
C VAL A 956 43.97 15.14 3.65
N ALA A 957 43.58 16.42 3.60
CA ALA A 957 42.20 16.85 3.33
C ALA A 957 42.16 17.56 1.98
N ALA A 958 41.32 17.08 1.06
CA ALA A 958 41.03 17.78 -0.20
C ALA A 958 39.73 18.56 -0.02
N GLU A 959 39.80 19.89 -0.06
CA GLU A 959 38.62 20.72 -0.29
C GLU A 959 38.11 20.40 -1.71
N LEU A 960 36.87 19.93 -1.82
CA LEU A 960 36.22 19.80 -3.13
C LEU A 960 35.95 21.23 -3.65
N PRO A 961 36.34 21.57 -4.89
CA PRO A 961 36.01 22.85 -5.49
C PRO A 961 34.50 23.05 -5.66
#